data_AF-A0A0F9TVY7-F1
#
_entry.id   AF-A0A0F9TVY7-F1
#
_cell.length_a   1.000
_cell.length_b   1.000
_cell.length_c   1.000
_cell.angle_alpha   90.00
_cell.angle_beta   90.00
_cell.angle_gamma   90.00
#
_symmetry.space_group_name_H-M   'P 1'
#
loop_
_entity.id
_entity.type
_entity.pdbx_description
1 polymer ?
#
loop_
_entity_poly.entity_id
_entity_poly.type
_entity_poly.pdbx_seq_one_letter_code
_entity_poly.pdbx_strand_id
1 'polypeptide(L)'
;MPFLTPDIPDLPFFQSWVNFWQRLEPRSRTDDLTRGLQAQVRDPLWFLTRQWQVGEFIAEDKGSPIKSILKTTQSKLTRYRCRDMGEDEYISLINQKPLETIVEEEKVHIDGDCPDWRLCIQLGYQFEVILHSKIDDPTISDSILAILKRINVAGINPSIVDDDMLMDNDSRQFLKAVLGPNLNQEESRVLDGVKLLDLSETTLDTALTLDQKSPVDEALVDLHEWFRQVYSQPIDQEPSSWQTNRLEYEFTVSAPNRDGSQSVLISREYDGTELDWFDFSRHHDPNYKIAAQIPRVQYEDDVIITGDPARESIPTILSFYGCPNHRWWRFEDAKTDFGALELNKVDLGKLLMMQFALIQSNDWLVIPYELEIGSLCKIVSLEVTNVFNEITSIDPAGKGDSENEWNRWDLFSVSIESPTEINQVNPCSNITTADFLFIPPTLGFRDESPPLETVKLLRDEMANMVWGVETTIRNHMGSPFSGYDAYNEYLLRLKVKQHSDAVVILQPIANQLVQSTEEEIKNKIRVIANNAGLVEIVASIDGGNSLEGILAVVADHAVDNEVIVEEITNIVEQSPLSEMLQSAINANTSLSRVQRTHTPDGIISLVQDAVNIMRKLVPPLDCTDAFSDMVTHMKNEAETQATNLGMLREQSQRPSLKYHLASVIPENWIPYVACGIEAGERDIQLRQGKMIRNDPTNEPEFISPKTRLLKSSPILNEETVSRAGTEVKMVYQRARWTNGLTFLWLSRNVGSGKGEGSSGLRFDYVDDNRTEK
;
A
#
# COMPACT_ATOMS: atom_id res chain seq x y z
N MET A 1 -14.01 -54.80 -31.47
CA MET A 1 -12.61 -55.21 -31.66
C MET A 1 -12.00 -55.38 -30.29
N PRO A 2 -11.43 -56.54 -29.95
CA PRO A 2 -10.78 -56.76 -28.67
C PRO A 2 -9.33 -56.27 -28.76
N PHE A 3 -8.92 -55.39 -27.84
CA PHE A 3 -7.51 -55.13 -27.62
C PHE A 3 -7.03 -56.04 -26.49
N LEU A 4 -6.13 -56.95 -26.85
CA LEU A 4 -5.33 -57.75 -25.93
C LEU A 4 -4.43 -56.82 -25.12
N THR A 5 -4.53 -56.86 -23.80
CA THR A 5 -3.52 -56.33 -22.88
C THR A 5 -2.24 -57.17 -23.01
N PRO A 6 -1.05 -56.58 -23.14
CA PRO A 6 0.18 -57.34 -23.13
C PRO A 6 0.45 -57.88 -21.72
N ASP A 7 0.95 -59.10 -21.65
CA ASP A 7 1.39 -59.75 -20.41
C ASP A 7 2.51 -58.90 -19.76
N ILE A 8 2.16 -58.24 -18.66
CA ILE A 8 3.13 -57.61 -17.76
C ILE A 8 3.63 -58.72 -16.82
N PRO A 9 4.94 -58.99 -16.73
CA PRO A 9 5.46 -60.01 -15.84
C PRO A 9 5.10 -59.69 -14.38
N ASP A 10 4.74 -60.73 -13.63
CA ASP A 10 4.41 -60.68 -12.19
C ASP A 10 5.48 -59.89 -11.41
N LEU A 11 5.18 -58.62 -11.11
CA LEU A 11 5.89 -57.86 -10.11
C LEU A 11 5.23 -58.15 -8.76
N PRO A 12 5.89 -58.90 -7.84
CA PRO A 12 5.32 -59.26 -6.54
C PRO A 12 5.05 -58.05 -5.62
N PHE A 13 5.43 -56.84 -6.04
CA PHE A 13 5.28 -55.61 -5.26
C PHE A 13 3.85 -55.06 -5.22
N PHE A 14 3.02 -55.30 -6.24
CA PHE A 14 1.66 -54.73 -6.30
C PHE A 14 0.54 -55.64 -5.76
N GLN A 15 0.81 -56.94 -5.55
CA GLN A 15 -0.23 -57.89 -5.11
C GLN A 15 -0.68 -57.70 -3.65
N SER A 16 0.13 -57.05 -2.80
CA SER A 16 -0.21 -56.84 -1.38
C SER A 16 -1.02 -55.58 -1.09
N TRP A 17 -1.20 -54.68 -2.06
CA TRP A 17 -1.86 -53.37 -1.84
C TRP A 17 -3.35 -53.36 -2.19
N VAL A 18 -3.84 -54.37 -2.91
CA VAL A 18 -5.27 -54.54 -3.14
C VAL A 18 -5.86 -55.29 -1.94
N ASN A 19 -6.08 -54.56 -0.85
CA ASN A 19 -6.99 -55.02 0.19
C ASN A 19 -8.36 -55.24 -0.47
N PHE A 20 -8.78 -56.50 -0.64
CA PHE A 20 -10.15 -56.82 -1.00
C PHE A 20 -11.04 -56.45 0.17
N TRP A 21 -11.50 -55.20 0.19
CA TRP A 21 -12.50 -54.75 1.14
C TRP A 21 -13.84 -55.37 0.72
N GLN A 22 -14.31 -56.38 1.47
CA GLN A 22 -15.71 -56.78 1.41
C GLN A 22 -16.54 -55.66 2.04
N ARG A 23 -16.89 -54.65 1.25
CA ARG A 23 -17.85 -53.62 1.66
C ARG A 23 -19.22 -54.28 1.78
N LEU A 24 -19.64 -54.55 3.01
CA LEU A 24 -21.01 -54.94 3.32
C LEU A 24 -21.88 -53.70 3.14
N GLU A 25 -22.59 -53.60 2.01
CA GLU A 25 -23.60 -52.57 1.82
C GLU A 25 -24.94 -53.06 2.39
N PRO A 26 -25.41 -52.48 3.51
CA PRO A 26 -26.72 -52.84 4.04
C PRO A 26 -27.79 -52.32 3.07
N ARG A 27 -28.50 -53.24 2.40
CA ARG A 27 -29.73 -52.90 1.69
C ARG A 27 -30.89 -52.95 2.67
N SER A 28 -31.44 -51.78 3.00
CA SER A 28 -32.68 -51.72 3.76
C SER A 28 -33.81 -52.36 2.95
N ARG A 29 -34.57 -53.25 3.58
CA ARG A 29 -35.78 -53.84 2.97
C ARG A 29 -37.02 -53.01 3.27
N THR A 30 -36.89 -52.02 4.16
CA THR A 30 -37.95 -51.17 4.72
C THR A 30 -37.36 -49.83 5.13
N ASP A 31 -38.12 -48.75 4.96
CA ASP A 31 -37.74 -47.40 5.40
C ASP A 31 -37.93 -47.19 6.92
N ASP A 32 -38.68 -48.08 7.59
CA ASP A 32 -38.79 -48.10 9.05
C ASP A 32 -37.55 -48.73 9.68
N LEU A 33 -36.66 -47.86 10.19
CA LEU A 33 -35.44 -48.24 10.88
C LEU A 33 -35.66 -48.49 12.38
N THR A 34 -36.84 -48.21 12.94
CA THR A 34 -37.10 -48.24 14.40
C THR A 34 -36.71 -49.59 15.02
N ARG A 35 -37.09 -50.69 14.36
CA ARG A 35 -36.78 -52.04 14.82
C ARG A 35 -35.29 -52.39 14.70
N GLY A 36 -34.60 -51.88 13.68
CA GLY A 36 -33.16 -52.04 13.52
C GLY A 36 -32.38 -51.23 14.57
N LEU A 37 -32.80 -49.99 14.80
CA LEU A 37 -32.24 -49.08 15.81
C LEU A 37 -32.40 -49.59 17.24
N GLN A 38 -33.48 -50.34 17.53
CA GLN A 38 -33.67 -50.98 18.84
C GLN A 38 -32.63 -52.07 19.13
N ALA A 39 -31.88 -52.55 18.12
CA ALA A 39 -30.84 -53.58 18.24
C ALA A 39 -31.23 -54.74 19.18
N GLN A 40 -32.49 -55.20 19.07
CA GLN A 40 -33.02 -56.20 20.00
C GLN A 40 -32.18 -57.47 19.93
N VAL A 41 -31.60 -57.89 21.06
CA VAL A 41 -30.83 -59.13 21.16
C VAL A 41 -31.79 -60.31 21.01
N ARG A 42 -31.94 -60.79 19.77
CA ARG A 42 -32.78 -61.96 19.45
C ARG A 42 -32.04 -63.27 19.62
N ASP A 43 -30.75 -63.26 19.31
CA ASP A 43 -29.86 -64.39 19.47
C ASP A 43 -28.49 -63.86 19.95
N PRO A 44 -28.18 -63.98 21.25
CA PRO A 44 -26.86 -63.63 21.78
C PRO A 44 -25.74 -64.43 21.11
N LEU A 45 -26.00 -65.67 20.68
CA LEU A 45 -25.03 -66.55 20.05
C LEU A 45 -24.69 -66.05 18.63
N TRP A 46 -25.66 -65.47 17.93
CA TRP A 46 -25.42 -64.77 16.66
C TRP A 46 -24.50 -63.56 16.85
N PHE A 47 -24.70 -62.77 17.90
CA PHE A 47 -23.79 -61.66 18.21
C PHE A 47 -22.37 -62.17 18.48
N LEU A 48 -22.21 -63.16 19.36
CA LEU A 48 -20.90 -63.76 19.65
C LEU A 48 -20.25 -64.36 18.39
N THR A 49 -21.01 -65.04 17.52
CA THR A 49 -20.46 -65.57 16.26
C THR A 49 -20.11 -64.47 15.25
N ARG A 50 -20.81 -63.33 15.28
CA ARG A 50 -20.41 -62.13 14.52
C ARG A 50 -19.14 -61.50 15.06
N GLN A 51 -18.97 -61.40 16.38
CA GLN A 51 -17.72 -60.97 17.04
C GLN A 51 -16.55 -61.88 16.63
N TRP A 52 -16.77 -63.19 16.65
CA TRP A 52 -15.81 -64.18 16.19
C TRP A 52 -15.44 -64.00 14.70
N GLN A 53 -16.45 -63.79 13.83
CA GLN A 53 -16.24 -63.61 12.39
C GLN A 53 -15.45 -62.34 12.05
N VAL A 54 -15.64 -61.24 12.78
CA VAL A 54 -14.88 -59.99 12.58
C VAL A 54 -13.54 -59.98 13.29
N GLY A 55 -13.18 -61.09 13.95
CA GLY A 55 -11.90 -61.25 14.63
C GLY A 55 -11.83 -60.61 16.02
N GLU A 56 -12.94 -60.20 16.63
CA GLU A 56 -12.94 -59.57 17.98
C GLU A 56 -12.39 -60.53 19.07
N PHE A 57 -12.54 -61.84 18.89
CA PHE A 57 -11.93 -62.85 19.77
C PHE A 57 -10.52 -63.29 19.37
N ILE A 58 -10.02 -62.78 18.25
CA ILE A 58 -8.60 -62.88 17.90
C ILE A 58 -7.95 -61.72 18.66
N ALA A 59 -7.75 -61.92 19.96
CA ALA A 59 -6.96 -61.00 20.76
C ALA A 59 -5.51 -61.12 20.27
N GLU A 60 -4.98 -60.05 19.69
CA GLU A 60 -3.54 -59.87 19.69
C GLU A 60 -3.15 -59.54 21.14
N ASP A 61 -2.12 -60.21 21.68
CA ASP A 61 -1.62 -59.99 23.04
C ASP A 61 -0.90 -58.63 23.12
N LYS A 62 -1.69 -57.56 23.00
CA LYS A 62 -1.24 -56.17 22.93
C LYS A 62 -1.93 -55.40 24.03
N GLY A 63 -1.17 -55.07 25.08
CA GLY A 63 -1.67 -54.26 26.17
C GLY A 63 -1.98 -52.82 25.72
N SER A 64 -3.10 -52.26 26.19
CA SER A 64 -3.39 -50.84 25.99
C SER A 64 -2.44 -49.97 26.83
N PRO A 65 -2.03 -48.79 26.34
CA PRO A 65 -1.15 -47.91 27.09
C PRO A 65 -1.90 -47.20 28.21
N ILE A 66 -1.33 -47.22 29.42
CA ILE A 66 -1.93 -46.61 30.62
C ILE A 66 -1.10 -45.45 31.18
N LYS A 67 0.16 -45.34 30.76
CA LYS A 67 1.09 -44.30 31.20
C LYS A 67 2.12 -44.06 30.10
N SER A 68 2.45 -42.80 29.86
CA SER A 68 3.57 -42.37 29.03
C SER A 68 4.49 -41.45 29.81
N ILE A 69 5.79 -41.60 29.59
CA ILE A 69 6.85 -40.72 30.08
C ILE A 69 7.56 -40.14 28.85
N LEU A 70 7.35 -38.86 28.61
CA LEU A 70 7.98 -38.14 27.50
C LEU A 70 9.20 -37.37 28.00
N LYS A 71 10.36 -37.59 27.37
CA LYS A 71 11.60 -36.84 27.62
C LYS A 71 11.90 -35.92 26.44
N THR A 72 12.07 -34.64 26.71
CA THR A 72 12.36 -33.62 25.71
C THR A 72 13.54 -32.75 26.13
N THR A 73 14.11 -32.07 25.15
CA THR A 73 15.05 -30.96 25.35
C THR A 73 14.51 -29.75 24.62
N GLN A 74 14.44 -28.62 25.32
CA GLN A 74 13.96 -27.36 24.76
C GLN A 74 15.10 -26.35 24.64
N SER A 75 14.97 -25.44 23.69
CA SER A 75 15.82 -24.26 23.56
C SER A 75 15.00 -23.08 23.03
N LYS A 76 15.25 -21.87 23.54
CA LYS A 76 14.56 -20.66 23.11
C LYS A 76 15.35 -19.91 22.04
N LEU A 77 14.63 -19.21 21.16
CA LEU A 77 15.25 -18.24 20.27
C LEU A 77 15.93 -17.14 21.08
N THR A 78 17.15 -16.77 20.66
CA THR A 78 17.96 -15.76 21.35
C THR A 78 18.47 -14.68 20.42
N ARG A 79 18.62 -14.97 19.13
CA ARG A 79 19.21 -14.06 18.15
C ARG A 79 18.34 -13.96 16.91
N TYR A 80 18.26 -12.75 16.39
CA TYR A 80 17.68 -12.41 15.10
C TYR A 80 18.71 -11.66 14.27
N ARG A 81 18.76 -11.97 12.97
CA ARG A 81 19.57 -11.28 11.98
C ARG A 81 18.71 -11.03 10.74
N CYS A 82 18.42 -9.77 10.42
CA CYS A 82 17.85 -9.40 9.14
C CYS A 82 18.88 -9.56 8.02
N ARG A 83 18.40 -9.58 6.78
CA ARG A 83 19.19 -9.79 5.56
C ARG A 83 20.41 -8.89 5.43
N ASP A 84 20.21 -7.59 5.64
CA ASP A 84 21.23 -6.57 5.35
C ASP A 84 22.29 -6.43 6.47
N MET A 85 22.10 -7.08 7.62
CA MET A 85 23.12 -7.13 8.69
C MET A 85 24.31 -8.02 8.31
N GLY A 86 25.51 -7.62 8.77
CA GLY A 86 26.72 -8.43 8.61
C GLY A 86 26.62 -9.81 9.27
N GLU A 87 27.44 -10.78 8.83
CA GLU A 87 27.40 -12.16 9.36
C GLU A 87 27.65 -12.26 10.88
N ASP A 88 28.40 -11.30 11.44
CA ASP A 88 28.72 -11.22 12.86
C ASP A 88 27.78 -10.32 13.69
N GLU A 89 26.76 -9.73 13.06
CA GLU A 89 25.80 -8.84 13.71
C GLU A 89 24.50 -9.58 14.06
N TYR A 90 23.88 -9.20 15.18
CA TYR A 90 22.59 -9.73 15.61
C TYR A 90 21.86 -8.78 16.55
N ILE A 91 20.54 -8.90 16.52
CA ILE A 91 19.64 -8.30 17.50
C ILE A 91 19.22 -9.38 18.49
N SER A 92 19.22 -9.04 19.78
CA SER A 92 18.77 -9.95 20.83
C SER A 92 17.24 -10.09 20.82
N LEU A 93 16.76 -11.32 20.66
CA LEU A 93 15.33 -11.67 20.77
C LEU A 93 14.86 -11.86 22.21
N ILE A 94 15.77 -11.66 23.18
CA ILE A 94 15.51 -11.86 24.62
C ILE A 94 14.39 -10.91 25.12
N ASN A 95 14.12 -9.82 24.38
CA ASN A 95 13.11 -8.81 24.69
C ASN A 95 11.81 -9.01 23.87
N GLN A 96 11.11 -10.13 24.10
CA GLN A 96 9.69 -10.46 23.87
C GLN A 96 8.83 -9.53 22.97
N LYS A 97 9.23 -9.26 21.72
CA LYS A 97 8.32 -8.80 20.67
C LYS A 97 7.89 -10.00 19.81
N PRO A 98 6.69 -9.97 19.20
CA PRO A 98 6.34 -10.91 18.13
C PRO A 98 7.36 -10.82 16.99
N LEU A 99 7.64 -11.95 16.33
CA LEU A 99 8.66 -12.02 15.29
C LEU A 99 8.30 -11.15 14.09
N GLU A 100 7.04 -11.15 13.68
CA GLU A 100 6.50 -10.32 12.59
C GLU A 100 6.77 -8.84 12.85
N THR A 101 6.59 -8.35 14.08
CA THR A 101 6.86 -6.95 14.42
C THR A 101 8.34 -6.59 14.20
N ILE A 102 9.27 -7.50 14.46
CA ILE A 102 10.71 -7.27 14.27
C ILE A 102 11.12 -7.41 12.80
N VAL A 103 10.49 -8.36 12.09
CA VAL A 103 10.79 -8.65 10.68
C VAL A 103 10.24 -7.58 9.76
N GLU A 104 9.01 -7.15 10.01
CA GLU A 104 8.26 -6.30 9.11
C GLU A 104 8.44 -4.81 9.39
N GLU A 105 8.98 -4.41 10.55
CA GLU A 105 9.00 -3.00 10.96
C GLU A 105 9.71 -2.10 9.93
N GLU A 106 8.91 -1.28 9.29
CA GLU A 106 9.37 -0.21 8.43
C GLU A 106 9.48 1.10 9.22
N LYS A 107 10.50 1.90 8.91
CA LYS A 107 10.56 3.27 9.40
C LYS A 107 9.25 3.98 9.05
N VAL A 108 8.59 4.57 10.05
CA VAL A 108 7.49 5.50 9.83
C VAL A 108 8.13 6.74 9.25
N HIS A 109 8.17 6.76 7.93
CA HIS A 109 9.01 7.67 7.18
C HIS A 109 8.26 8.97 6.90
N ILE A 110 8.98 10.08 7.09
CA ILE A 110 8.53 11.45 6.86
C ILE A 110 9.58 12.18 5.99
N ASP A 111 10.04 11.51 4.93
CA ASP A 111 11.06 12.11 4.07
C ASP A 111 10.47 13.12 3.07
N GLY A 112 11.33 14.09 2.73
CA GLY A 112 10.99 15.40 2.18
C GLY A 112 10.35 15.47 0.80
N ASP A 113 10.15 14.34 0.11
CA ASP A 113 9.42 14.33 -1.18
C ASP A 113 7.89 14.42 -1.00
N CYS A 114 7.35 13.92 0.12
CA CYS A 114 5.93 14.00 0.47
C CYS A 114 5.78 13.86 1.99
N PRO A 115 6.07 14.92 2.77
CA PRO A 115 5.97 14.87 4.23
C PRO A 115 4.51 14.64 4.67
N ASP A 116 4.34 13.77 5.67
CA ASP A 116 3.07 13.66 6.39
C ASP A 116 2.95 14.82 7.38
N TRP A 117 2.39 15.93 6.91
CA TRP A 117 2.26 17.13 7.71
C TRP A 117 1.41 16.94 8.95
N ARG A 118 0.43 16.03 8.90
CA ARG A 118 -0.40 15.73 10.06
C ARG A 118 0.45 15.10 11.15
N LEU A 119 1.29 14.13 10.81
CA LEU A 119 2.22 13.51 11.76
C LEU A 119 3.26 14.52 12.27
N CYS A 120 3.83 15.36 11.39
CA CYS A 120 4.75 16.44 11.79
C CYS A 120 4.16 17.35 12.86
N ILE A 121 2.91 17.79 12.64
CA ILE A 121 2.20 18.69 13.56
C ILE A 121 1.87 17.97 14.88
N GLN A 122 1.44 16.70 14.83
CA GLN A 122 1.13 15.92 16.03
C GLN A 122 2.37 15.71 16.91
N LEU A 123 3.51 15.38 16.30
CA LEU A 123 4.78 15.24 17.00
C LEU A 123 5.26 16.58 17.57
N GLY A 124 5.10 17.66 16.82
CA GLY A 124 5.43 19.02 17.28
C GLY A 124 4.60 19.41 18.50
N TYR A 125 3.29 19.15 18.46
CA TYR A 125 2.40 19.38 19.60
C TYR A 125 2.75 18.51 20.82
N GLN A 126 3.08 17.24 20.60
CA GLN A 126 3.50 16.35 21.70
C GLN A 126 4.79 16.86 22.35
N PHE A 127 5.73 17.38 21.56
CA PHE A 127 6.93 18.03 22.09
C PHE A 127 6.60 19.28 22.91
N GLU A 128 5.65 20.13 22.47
CA GLU A 128 5.19 21.28 23.27
C GLU A 128 4.66 20.84 24.64
N VAL A 129 3.84 19.78 24.66
CA VAL A 129 3.29 19.20 25.90
C VAL A 129 4.39 18.69 26.82
N ILE A 130 5.38 17.97 26.28
CA ILE A 130 6.53 17.46 27.06
C ILE A 130 7.36 18.63 27.59
N LEU A 131 7.67 19.64 26.76
CA LEU A 131 8.49 20.79 27.17
C LEU A 131 7.81 21.59 28.29
N HIS A 132 6.50 21.83 28.20
CA HIS A 132 5.74 22.46 29.28
C HIS A 132 5.76 21.65 30.59
N SER A 133 5.91 20.32 30.52
CA SER A 133 6.04 19.49 31.72
C SER A 133 7.44 19.56 32.37
N LYS A 134 8.45 20.02 31.63
CA LYS A 134 9.84 20.15 32.12
C LYS A 134 10.15 21.51 32.74
N ILE A 135 9.34 22.53 32.44
CA ILE A 135 9.57 23.91 32.85
C ILE A 135 8.37 24.40 33.67
N ASP A 136 8.61 24.73 34.95
CA ASP A 136 7.54 25.20 35.86
C ASP A 136 6.95 26.58 35.46
N ASP A 137 7.75 27.46 34.84
CA ASP A 137 7.31 28.78 34.40
C ASP A 137 6.86 28.76 32.93
N PRO A 138 5.55 28.93 32.64
CA PRO A 138 5.03 28.87 31.28
C PRO A 138 5.60 29.95 30.37
N THR A 139 6.02 31.10 30.92
CA THR A 139 6.57 32.20 30.12
C THR A 139 7.94 31.86 29.51
N ILE A 140 8.72 31.02 30.20
CA ILE A 140 10.01 30.55 29.72
C ILE A 140 9.80 29.50 28.62
N SER A 141 8.89 28.54 28.83
CA SER A 141 8.55 27.57 27.78
C SER A 141 8.00 28.24 26.53
N ASP A 142 7.11 29.22 26.66
CA ASP A 142 6.53 29.96 25.53
C ASP A 142 7.62 30.73 24.75
N SER A 143 8.58 31.29 25.46
CA SER A 143 9.72 31.99 24.85
C SER A 143 10.63 31.04 24.06
N ILE A 144 10.89 29.84 24.59
CA ILE A 144 11.67 28.80 23.89
C ILE A 144 10.91 28.33 22.65
N LEU A 145 9.60 28.07 22.77
CA LEU A 145 8.76 27.65 21.64
C LEU A 145 8.71 28.71 20.54
N ALA A 146 8.62 30.00 20.90
CA ALA A 146 8.67 31.09 19.94
C ALA A 146 10.01 31.15 19.18
N ILE A 147 11.13 30.89 19.87
CA ILE A 147 12.46 30.80 19.25
C ILE A 147 12.52 29.62 18.27
N LEU A 148 12.11 28.42 18.70
CA LEU A 148 12.14 27.20 17.88
C LEU A 148 11.27 27.32 16.62
N LYS A 149 10.09 27.94 16.74
CA LYS A 149 9.17 28.21 15.61
C LYS A 149 9.76 29.16 14.57
N ARG A 150 10.65 30.08 14.98
CA ARG A 150 11.27 31.10 14.13
C ARG A 150 12.49 30.63 13.36
N ILE A 151 13.24 29.65 13.89
CA ILE A 151 14.55 29.28 13.34
C ILE A 151 14.47 28.52 12.00
N ASN A 152 13.27 28.18 11.51
CA ASN A 152 13.03 27.42 10.27
C ASN A 152 13.76 26.05 10.17
N VAL A 153 14.52 25.68 11.22
CA VAL A 153 15.01 24.32 11.47
C VAL A 153 13.84 23.39 11.83
N ALA A 154 12.70 23.95 12.27
CA ALA A 154 11.46 23.21 12.55
C ALA A 154 10.18 23.92 12.03
N GLY A 155 10.30 24.89 11.13
CA GLY A 155 9.15 25.59 10.53
C GLY A 155 8.66 24.92 9.25
N ILE A 156 7.35 24.91 9.01
CA ILE A 156 6.77 24.52 7.72
C ILE A 156 6.71 25.78 6.85
N ASN A 157 7.46 25.81 5.74
CA ASN A 157 7.45 26.96 4.84
C ASN A 157 6.04 27.13 4.22
N PRO A 158 5.34 28.25 4.48
CA PRO A 158 3.98 28.43 3.99
C PRO A 158 3.86 28.54 2.45
N SER A 159 4.94 28.91 1.74
CA SER A 159 4.92 29.02 0.27
C SER A 159 4.76 27.66 -0.44
N ILE A 160 5.03 26.55 0.25
CA ILE A 160 4.92 25.20 -0.33
C ILE A 160 3.50 24.85 -0.81
N VAL A 161 2.48 25.50 -0.23
CA VAL A 161 1.07 25.17 -0.46
C VAL A 161 0.58 25.57 -1.85
N ASP A 162 1.10 26.67 -2.38
CA ASP A 162 0.69 27.21 -3.68
C ASP A 162 1.67 26.79 -4.80
N ASP A 163 2.93 26.47 -4.48
CA ASP A 163 3.95 26.06 -5.46
C ASP A 163 3.87 24.59 -5.88
N ASP A 164 3.49 23.68 -4.97
CA ASP A 164 3.43 22.26 -5.31
C ASP A 164 2.14 21.92 -6.07
N MET A 165 2.23 21.72 -7.40
CA MET A 165 1.10 21.31 -8.23
C MET A 165 0.62 19.87 -7.95
N LEU A 166 1.44 19.05 -7.28
CA LEU A 166 1.16 17.63 -7.01
C LEU A 166 0.44 17.40 -5.68
N MET A 167 0.39 18.39 -4.80
CA MET A 167 -0.33 18.29 -3.52
C MET A 167 -1.85 18.25 -3.72
N ASP A 168 -2.56 17.37 -3.02
CA ASP A 168 -4.01 17.28 -3.07
C ASP A 168 -4.70 18.48 -2.39
N ASN A 169 -5.97 18.69 -2.71
CA ASN A 169 -6.75 19.82 -2.23
C ASN A 169 -6.99 19.77 -0.72
N ASP A 170 -7.25 18.58 -0.16
CA ASP A 170 -7.52 18.40 1.26
C ASP A 170 -6.28 18.76 2.08
N SER A 171 -5.10 18.27 1.68
CA SER A 171 -3.81 18.65 2.29
C SER A 171 -3.56 20.15 2.26
N ARG A 172 -3.89 20.84 1.15
CA ARG A 172 -3.75 22.31 1.06
C ARG A 172 -4.69 23.03 2.01
N GLN A 173 -5.96 22.63 2.06
CA GLN A 173 -6.93 23.28 2.95
C GLN A 173 -6.54 23.09 4.41
N PHE A 174 -6.07 21.89 4.77
CA PHE A 174 -5.53 21.59 6.09
C PHE A 174 -4.33 22.49 6.42
N LEU A 175 -3.33 22.57 5.53
CA LEU A 175 -2.16 23.43 5.76
C LEU A 175 -2.52 24.92 5.82
N LYS A 176 -3.42 25.42 4.95
CA LYS A 176 -3.92 26.81 5.02
C LYS A 176 -4.61 27.10 6.35
N ALA A 177 -5.37 26.14 6.88
CA ALA A 177 -6.03 26.29 8.17
C ALA A 177 -5.04 26.30 9.35
N VAL A 178 -4.01 25.45 9.30
CA VAL A 178 -3.01 25.31 10.37
C VAL A 178 -1.99 26.46 10.36
N LEU A 179 -1.46 26.81 9.19
CA LEU A 179 -0.45 27.87 9.03
C LEU A 179 -1.08 29.27 9.06
N GLY A 180 -2.35 29.38 8.69
CA GLY A 180 -3.10 30.64 8.68
C GLY A 180 -2.95 31.45 7.38
N PRO A 181 -3.74 32.54 7.22
CA PRO A 181 -3.88 33.28 5.96
C PRO A 181 -2.69 34.18 5.58
N ASN A 182 -1.74 34.42 6.48
CA ASN A 182 -0.56 35.27 6.22
C ASN A 182 0.66 34.40 5.86
N LEU A 183 0.58 33.67 4.75
CA LEU A 183 1.64 32.81 4.22
C LEU A 183 2.95 33.59 3.87
N ASN A 184 2.89 34.93 3.87
CA ASN A 184 4.01 35.81 3.52
C ASN A 184 4.88 36.22 4.73
N GLN A 185 4.68 35.64 5.92
CA GLN A 185 5.51 35.90 7.10
C GLN A 185 6.47 34.72 7.30
N GLU A 186 7.76 35.00 7.48
CA GLU A 186 8.83 34.02 7.76
C GLU A 186 8.68 33.26 9.10
N GLU A 187 7.53 33.37 9.77
CA GLU A 187 7.27 32.81 11.10
C GLU A 187 6.23 31.67 11.02
N SER A 188 6.67 30.43 11.23
CA SER A 188 5.77 29.27 11.35
C SER A 188 5.02 29.31 12.69
N ARG A 189 3.72 29.01 12.71
CA ARG A 189 2.94 28.89 13.96
C ARG A 189 3.14 27.55 14.67
N VAL A 190 3.64 26.56 13.94
CA VAL A 190 3.69 25.16 14.35
C VAL A 190 5.09 24.61 14.18
N LEU A 191 5.46 23.69 15.07
CA LEU A 191 6.71 22.95 15.02
C LEU A 191 6.56 21.70 14.14
N ASP A 192 7.59 21.45 13.35
CA ASP A 192 7.80 20.21 12.62
C ASP A 192 8.44 19.18 13.55
N GLY A 193 7.61 18.34 14.18
CA GLY A 193 8.07 17.36 15.14
C GLY A 193 8.91 16.23 14.54
N VAL A 194 8.91 16.06 13.22
CA VAL A 194 9.77 15.07 12.55
C VAL A 194 11.18 15.58 12.51
N LYS A 195 11.36 16.83 12.08
CA LYS A 195 12.69 17.45 12.15
C LYS A 195 13.23 17.40 13.57
N LEU A 196 12.37 17.60 14.59
CA LEU A 196 12.75 17.44 16.01
C LEU A 196 13.25 16.03 16.36
N LEU A 197 12.63 14.97 15.81
CA LEU A 197 13.11 13.60 15.98
C LEU A 197 14.44 13.34 15.24
N ASP A 198 14.67 13.99 14.11
CA ASP A 198 15.90 13.87 13.33
C ASP A 198 17.00 14.87 13.75
N LEU A 199 16.77 15.72 14.76
CA LEU A 199 17.75 16.71 15.21
C LEU A 199 18.98 16.05 15.82
N SER A 200 20.15 16.31 15.24
CA SER A 200 21.43 16.06 15.90
C SER A 200 21.76 17.17 16.90
N GLU A 201 22.37 16.82 18.04
CA GLU A 201 22.74 17.71 19.16
C GLU A 201 23.47 19.02 18.72
N THR A 202 24.13 19.00 17.56
CA THR A 202 24.95 20.09 17.00
C THR A 202 24.17 21.24 16.35
N THR A 203 22.89 21.08 16.00
CA THR A 203 22.12 22.10 15.25
C THR A 203 21.45 23.15 16.15
N LEU A 204 21.11 22.80 17.39
CA LEU A 204 20.50 23.69 18.39
C LEU A 204 21.51 24.65 19.06
N ASP A 205 22.81 24.39 18.93
CA ASP A 205 23.90 25.09 19.63
C ASP A 205 24.05 26.58 19.28
N THR A 206 23.51 27.02 18.15
CA THR A 206 23.66 28.41 17.68
C THR A 206 22.50 29.32 18.05
N ALA A 207 21.42 28.78 18.62
CA ALA A 207 20.15 29.47 18.78
C ALA A 207 19.65 29.64 20.22
N LEU A 208 19.98 28.69 21.10
CA LEU A 208 19.52 28.66 22.49
C LEU A 208 20.66 28.98 23.47
N THR A 209 20.33 29.58 24.62
CA THR A 209 21.30 29.70 25.72
C THR A 209 21.49 28.35 26.44
N LEU A 210 22.62 28.17 27.14
CA LEU A 210 22.90 26.96 27.92
C LEU A 210 21.77 26.58 28.89
N ASP A 211 21.15 27.57 29.54
CA ASP A 211 20.06 27.35 30.49
C ASP A 211 18.75 26.90 29.82
N GLN A 212 18.56 27.26 28.54
CA GLN A 212 17.40 26.83 27.74
C GLN A 212 17.62 25.47 27.07
N LYS A 213 18.87 25.05 26.89
CA LYS A 213 19.22 23.81 26.19
C LYS A 213 18.89 22.56 27.00
N SER A 214 19.23 22.53 28.29
CA SER A 214 18.98 21.37 29.16
C SER A 214 17.53 20.86 29.12
N PRO A 215 16.49 21.69 29.34
CA PRO A 215 15.10 21.22 29.28
C PRO A 215 14.65 20.80 27.87
N VAL A 216 15.25 21.36 26.82
CA VAL A 216 14.97 20.97 25.42
C VAL A 216 15.55 19.60 25.12
N ASP A 217 16.81 19.34 25.48
CA ASP A 217 17.46 18.05 25.28
C ASP A 217 16.73 16.93 26.05
N GLU A 218 16.33 17.19 27.30
CA GLU A 218 15.51 16.25 28.08
C GLU A 218 14.14 15.99 27.44
N ALA A 219 13.48 17.04 26.92
CA ALA A 219 12.20 16.89 26.23
C ALA A 219 12.34 16.11 24.91
N LEU A 220 13.46 16.26 24.21
CA LEU A 220 13.77 15.47 23.00
C LEU A 220 13.97 14.00 23.35
N VAL A 221 14.70 13.66 24.41
CA VAL A 221 14.88 12.27 24.84
C VAL A 221 13.53 11.62 25.18
N ASP A 222 12.68 12.31 25.94
CA ASP A 222 11.34 11.82 26.28
C ASP A 222 10.44 11.67 25.04
N LEU A 223 10.56 12.58 24.05
CA LEU A 223 9.85 12.47 22.77
C LEU A 223 10.27 11.23 21.99
N HIS A 224 11.57 10.93 21.93
CA HIS A 224 12.11 9.73 21.28
C HIS A 224 11.62 8.45 21.97
N GLU A 225 11.65 8.43 23.31
CA GLU A 225 11.17 7.30 24.08
C GLU A 225 9.66 7.08 23.88
N TRP A 226 8.87 8.15 23.97
CA TRP A 226 7.43 8.10 23.69
C TRP A 226 7.15 7.60 22.28
N PHE A 227 7.86 8.11 21.27
CA PHE A 227 7.69 7.71 19.87
C PHE A 227 7.99 6.21 19.67
N ARG A 228 9.07 5.70 20.27
CA ARG A 228 9.45 4.27 20.23
C ARG A 228 8.50 3.36 21.01
N GLN A 229 7.82 3.88 22.03
CA GLN A 229 6.77 3.14 22.74
C GLN A 229 5.47 3.06 21.92
N VAL A 230 5.14 4.11 21.17
CA VAL A 230 3.93 4.15 20.33
C VAL A 230 4.13 3.38 19.03
N TYR A 231 5.24 3.59 18.34
CA TYR A 231 5.57 2.94 17.07
C TYR A 231 6.79 2.04 17.24
N SER A 232 6.68 0.75 16.92
CA SER A 232 7.87 -0.08 16.72
C SER A 232 8.63 0.45 15.51
N GLN A 233 9.90 0.73 15.70
CA GLN A 233 10.80 1.29 14.70
C GLN A 233 12.09 0.48 14.70
N PRO A 234 12.73 0.31 13.53
CA PRO A 234 14.03 -0.32 13.44
C PRO A 234 15.07 0.47 14.26
N ILE A 235 16.02 -0.26 14.86
CA ILE A 235 17.02 0.29 15.80
C ILE A 235 18.04 1.19 15.10
N ASP A 236 18.37 0.90 13.84
CA ASP A 236 19.34 1.62 13.00
C ASP A 236 18.79 1.88 11.59
N GLN A 237 19.39 2.83 10.86
CA GLN A 237 18.87 3.32 9.57
C GLN A 237 18.99 2.34 8.39
N GLU A 238 19.79 1.26 8.50
CA GLU A 238 20.23 0.52 7.30
C GLU A 238 19.87 -0.96 7.22
N PRO A 239 19.77 -1.78 8.28
CA PRO A 239 19.59 -3.19 8.01
C PRO A 239 18.09 -3.58 7.98
N SER A 240 17.55 -3.79 6.78
CA SER A 240 16.17 -4.27 6.57
C SER A 240 16.13 -5.78 6.32
N SER A 241 15.00 -6.41 6.66
CA SER A 241 14.70 -7.77 6.19
C SER A 241 14.04 -7.76 4.80
N TRP A 242 13.60 -6.62 4.31
CA TRP A 242 12.88 -6.53 3.04
C TRP A 242 13.82 -6.63 1.84
N GLN A 243 13.60 -7.65 1.02
CA GLN A 243 14.28 -7.82 -0.26
C GLN A 243 13.45 -7.21 -1.39
N THR A 244 13.83 -6.00 -1.80
CA THR A 244 13.11 -5.22 -2.81
C THR A 244 12.97 -5.93 -4.17
N ASN A 245 14.03 -6.56 -4.68
CA ASN A 245 13.98 -7.18 -6.02
C ASN A 245 13.11 -8.44 -6.08
N ARG A 246 12.73 -9.00 -4.93
CA ARG A 246 11.87 -10.18 -4.81
C ARG A 246 10.51 -9.92 -4.18
N LEU A 247 10.36 -8.78 -3.49
CA LEU A 247 9.15 -8.39 -2.77
C LEU A 247 8.83 -9.39 -1.64
N GLU A 248 9.85 -9.79 -0.90
CA GLU A 248 9.75 -10.74 0.21
C GLU A 248 10.69 -10.33 1.35
N TYR A 249 10.45 -10.86 2.54
CA TYR A 249 11.30 -10.69 3.71
C TYR A 249 12.24 -11.89 3.87
N GLU A 250 13.53 -11.60 4.01
CA GLU A 250 14.56 -12.58 4.30
C GLU A 250 15.19 -12.28 5.67
N PHE A 251 15.24 -13.27 6.54
CA PHE A 251 15.85 -13.15 7.86
C PHE A 251 16.28 -14.50 8.45
N THR A 252 17.10 -14.43 9.49
CA THR A 252 17.64 -15.60 10.19
C THR A 252 17.40 -15.48 11.70
N VAL A 253 17.04 -16.57 12.35
CA VAL A 253 16.96 -16.68 13.81
C VAL A 253 17.81 -17.83 14.33
N SER A 254 18.26 -17.77 15.57
CA SER A 254 18.99 -18.89 16.18
C SER A 254 18.62 -19.18 17.63
N ALA A 255 18.72 -20.46 17.97
CA ALA A 255 18.58 -20.99 19.32
C ALA A 255 19.84 -21.76 19.73
N PRO A 256 20.34 -21.59 20.97
CA PRO A 256 21.53 -22.29 21.45
C PRO A 256 21.25 -23.77 21.76
N ASN A 257 22.19 -24.65 21.46
CA ASN A 257 22.12 -26.07 21.85
C ASN A 257 23.00 -26.34 23.08
N ARG A 258 22.79 -27.49 23.76
CA ARG A 258 23.53 -27.87 24.98
C ARG A 258 25.03 -28.01 24.79
N ASP A 259 25.42 -28.44 23.60
CA ASP A 259 26.81 -28.66 23.21
C ASP A 259 27.54 -27.35 22.84
N GLY A 260 26.86 -26.20 22.91
CA GLY A 260 27.40 -24.90 22.50
C GLY A 260 27.34 -24.65 20.99
N SER A 261 26.73 -25.55 20.22
CA SER A 261 26.32 -25.28 18.83
C SER A 261 25.06 -24.39 18.80
N GLN A 262 24.67 -23.94 17.61
CA GLN A 262 23.43 -23.19 17.40
C GLN A 262 22.59 -23.90 16.35
N SER A 263 21.28 -23.97 16.60
CA SER A 263 20.31 -24.30 15.56
C SER A 263 19.91 -23.00 14.89
N VAL A 264 20.36 -22.82 13.65
CA VAL A 264 20.09 -21.62 12.86
C VAL A 264 18.98 -21.91 11.86
N LEU A 265 17.93 -21.08 11.89
CA LEU A 265 16.75 -21.17 11.04
C LEU A 265 16.69 -19.94 10.12
N ILE A 266 16.40 -20.16 8.86
CA ILE A 266 16.35 -19.15 7.80
C ILE A 266 14.93 -19.13 7.24
N SER A 267 14.39 -17.93 7.08
CA SER A 267 13.18 -17.67 6.29
C SER A 267 13.60 -16.84 5.08
N ARG A 268 13.34 -17.34 3.86
CA ARG A 268 13.76 -16.70 2.60
C ARG A 268 12.64 -15.97 1.87
N GLU A 269 11.41 -16.48 1.96
CA GLU A 269 10.29 -16.11 1.07
C GLU A 269 9.07 -15.60 1.88
N TYR A 270 9.30 -14.91 3.00
CA TYR A 270 8.18 -14.44 3.83
C TYR A 270 7.49 -13.22 3.18
N ASP A 271 6.19 -13.30 2.93
CA ASP A 271 5.44 -12.29 2.16
C ASP A 271 4.77 -11.19 3.01
N GLY A 272 4.89 -11.26 4.34
CA GLY A 272 4.25 -10.33 5.29
C GLY A 272 2.83 -10.74 5.73
N THR A 273 2.37 -11.95 5.38
CA THR A 273 1.03 -12.43 5.77
C THR A 273 1.02 -13.05 7.18
N GLU A 274 1.41 -14.30 7.33
CA GLU A 274 1.48 -15.02 8.60
C GLU A 274 2.75 -15.86 8.59
N LEU A 275 3.51 -15.84 9.70
CA LEU A 275 4.64 -16.74 9.89
C LEU A 275 4.17 -18.02 10.57
N ASP A 276 4.67 -19.15 10.11
CA ASP A 276 4.50 -20.45 10.75
C ASP A 276 5.77 -21.31 10.62
N TRP A 277 5.79 -22.48 11.27
CA TRP A 277 6.97 -23.35 11.35
C TRP A 277 7.51 -23.80 9.99
N PHE A 278 6.66 -23.86 8.97
CA PHE A 278 7.02 -24.30 7.60
C PHE A 278 7.70 -23.20 6.77
N ASP A 279 7.64 -21.93 7.19
CA ASP A 279 8.34 -20.83 6.52
C ASP A 279 9.84 -20.83 6.80
N PHE A 280 10.26 -21.66 7.76
CA PHE A 280 11.65 -21.79 8.18
C PHE A 280 12.29 -23.03 7.59
N SER A 281 13.57 -22.90 7.26
CA SER A 281 14.46 -24.03 6.99
C SER A 281 15.69 -23.92 7.87
N ARG A 282 16.19 -25.06 8.37
CA ARG A 282 17.45 -25.11 9.12
C ARG A 282 18.61 -25.00 8.14
N HIS A 283 19.61 -24.19 8.51
CA HIS A 283 20.84 -24.07 7.72
C HIS A 283 21.52 -25.44 7.53
N HIS A 284 22.05 -25.69 6.34
CA HIS A 284 22.63 -26.98 5.96
C HIS A 284 23.88 -27.36 6.77
N ASP A 285 24.73 -26.38 7.09
CA ASP A 285 25.90 -26.58 7.97
C ASP A 285 25.46 -26.56 9.44
N PRO A 286 25.57 -27.69 10.17
CA PRO A 286 25.24 -27.76 11.60
C PRO A 286 26.16 -26.91 12.49
N ASN A 287 27.32 -26.49 12.00
CA ASN A 287 28.27 -25.66 12.74
C ASN A 287 28.12 -24.16 12.44
N TYR A 288 27.21 -23.77 11.55
CA TYR A 288 26.94 -22.37 11.26
C TYR A 288 26.41 -21.66 12.52
N LYS A 289 26.90 -20.45 12.79
CA LYS A 289 26.52 -19.64 13.94
C LYS A 289 26.32 -18.21 13.49
N ILE A 290 25.27 -17.57 14.00
CA ILE A 290 25.09 -16.12 13.88
C ILE A 290 25.98 -15.49 14.94
N ALA A 291 26.94 -14.62 14.59
CA ALA A 291 27.86 -13.94 15.51
C ALA A 291 28.67 -14.90 16.43
N ALA A 292 29.91 -15.19 16.05
CA ALA A 292 30.75 -16.21 16.67
C ALA A 292 31.04 -15.97 18.17
N GLN A 293 30.93 -14.74 18.66
CA GLN A 293 31.07 -14.43 20.08
C GLN A 293 29.73 -14.59 20.81
N ILE A 294 29.70 -15.53 21.74
CA ILE A 294 28.78 -15.45 22.88
C ILE A 294 29.37 -14.32 23.73
N PRO A 295 28.75 -13.14 23.88
CA PRO A 295 29.04 -12.39 25.09
C PRO A 295 28.72 -13.38 26.19
N ARG A 296 29.70 -13.71 27.05
CA ARG A 296 29.41 -14.37 28.32
C ARG A 296 28.49 -13.42 29.07
N VAL A 297 27.21 -13.44 28.73
CA VAL A 297 26.24 -12.82 29.59
C VAL A 297 26.21 -13.77 30.76
N GLN A 298 26.85 -13.32 31.85
CA GLN A 298 26.67 -13.89 33.18
C GLN A 298 25.21 -13.66 33.55
N TYR A 299 24.31 -14.43 32.96
CA TYR A 299 23.05 -14.75 33.60
C TYR A 299 23.29 -16.08 34.31
N GLU A 300 23.66 -15.96 35.58
CA GLU A 300 23.32 -16.99 36.55
C GLU A 300 21.80 -17.26 36.35
N ASP A 301 21.46 -18.48 35.91
CA ASP A 301 20.12 -19.11 35.84
C ASP A 301 19.28 -19.12 34.52
N ASP A 302 19.60 -18.40 33.42
CA ASP A 302 18.64 -18.26 32.29
C ASP A 302 19.05 -18.77 30.89
N VAL A 303 20.11 -19.58 30.76
CA VAL A 303 20.20 -20.47 29.57
C VAL A 303 19.22 -21.62 29.82
N ILE A 304 17.93 -21.38 29.56
CA ILE A 304 16.85 -22.38 29.72
C ILE A 304 16.99 -23.41 28.60
N ILE A 305 18.05 -24.20 28.67
CA ILE A 305 18.06 -25.52 28.09
C ILE A 305 17.63 -26.46 29.22
N THR A 306 16.37 -26.38 29.61
CA THR A 306 15.80 -27.32 30.57
C THR A 306 15.89 -28.71 29.95
N GLY A 307 16.47 -29.64 30.71
CA GLY A 307 16.15 -31.04 30.49
C GLY A 307 14.82 -31.11 31.17
N ASP A 308 13.74 -30.93 30.41
CA ASP A 308 12.41 -30.92 31.01
C ASP A 308 12.28 -32.22 31.82
N PRO A 309 11.87 -32.14 33.10
CA PRO A 309 11.65 -33.35 33.88
C PRO A 309 10.69 -34.22 33.08
N ALA A 310 11.01 -35.52 33.02
CA ALA A 310 10.26 -36.46 32.21
C ALA A 310 8.76 -36.33 32.54
N ARG A 311 7.95 -35.92 31.56
CA ARG A 311 6.54 -35.60 31.81
C ARG A 311 5.74 -36.88 31.76
N GLU A 312 5.06 -37.17 32.86
CA GLU A 312 4.13 -38.28 32.96
C GLU A 312 2.74 -37.84 32.49
N SER A 313 2.14 -38.62 31.61
CA SER A 313 0.80 -38.37 31.08
C SER A 313 0.08 -39.69 30.80
N ILE A 314 -1.24 -39.61 30.67
CA ILE A 314 -2.07 -40.74 30.27
C ILE A 314 -2.38 -40.57 28.79
N PRO A 315 -1.94 -41.50 27.91
CA PRO A 315 -2.31 -41.47 26.50
C PRO A 315 -3.83 -41.54 26.34
N THR A 316 -4.37 -40.68 25.47
CA THR A 316 -5.81 -40.66 25.15
C THR A 316 -6.01 -41.03 23.70
N ILE A 317 -7.11 -41.70 23.37
CA ILE A 317 -7.43 -42.04 21.97
C ILE A 317 -7.74 -40.75 21.22
N LEU A 318 -7.18 -40.59 20.02
CA LEU A 318 -7.48 -39.47 19.13
C LEU A 318 -8.99 -39.42 18.87
N SER A 319 -9.59 -38.26 19.10
CA SER A 319 -11.01 -38.03 18.87
C SER A 319 -11.21 -36.66 18.24
N PHE A 320 -11.99 -36.60 17.15
CA PHE A 320 -12.35 -35.37 16.46
C PHE A 320 -13.77 -35.49 15.88
N TYR A 321 -14.36 -34.37 15.45
CA TYR A 321 -15.71 -34.40 14.88
C TYR A 321 -15.74 -35.22 13.58
N GLY A 322 -16.57 -36.27 13.56
CA GLY A 322 -16.73 -37.17 12.43
C GLY A 322 -15.77 -38.36 12.44
N CYS A 323 -14.93 -38.52 13.47
CA CYS A 323 -14.16 -39.75 13.62
C CYS A 323 -15.10 -40.92 14.01
N PRO A 324 -14.87 -42.13 13.48
CA PRO A 324 -15.60 -43.32 13.88
C PRO A 324 -15.54 -43.55 15.39
N ASN A 325 -16.63 -44.04 15.98
CA ASN A 325 -16.58 -44.45 17.38
C ASN A 325 -15.95 -45.84 17.51
N HIS A 326 -15.01 -45.99 18.44
CA HIS A 326 -14.39 -47.29 18.77
C HIS A 326 -15.38 -48.35 19.30
N ARG A 327 -16.60 -47.99 19.70
CA ARG A 327 -17.63 -48.93 20.16
C ARG A 327 -18.57 -49.31 19.03
N TRP A 328 -18.75 -50.62 18.87
CA TRP A 328 -19.52 -51.28 17.80
C TRP A 328 -21.02 -50.89 17.69
N TRP A 329 -21.60 -50.13 18.63
CA TRP A 329 -23.03 -49.77 18.65
C TRP A 329 -23.31 -48.34 19.12
N ARG A 330 -22.56 -47.36 18.59
CA ARG A 330 -22.87 -45.95 18.80
C ARG A 330 -23.06 -45.27 17.44
N PHE A 331 -24.23 -44.66 17.24
CA PHE A 331 -24.43 -43.75 16.12
C PHE A 331 -23.60 -42.49 16.35
N GLU A 332 -22.88 -42.07 15.32
CA GLU A 332 -22.09 -40.85 15.33
C GLU A 332 -23.05 -39.66 15.38
N ASP A 333 -23.00 -38.91 16.49
CA ASP A 333 -23.66 -37.60 16.62
C ASP A 333 -22.61 -36.52 16.30
N ALA A 334 -22.09 -36.59 15.08
CA ALA A 334 -20.98 -35.77 14.63
C ALA A 334 -21.47 -34.63 13.72
N LYS A 335 -20.95 -33.42 13.95
CA LYS A 335 -21.26 -32.22 13.15
C LYS A 335 -20.66 -32.24 11.74
N THR A 336 -19.74 -33.17 11.46
CA THR A 336 -18.94 -33.21 10.23
C THR A 336 -19.25 -34.49 9.46
N ASP A 337 -19.64 -34.36 8.18
CA ASP A 337 -19.90 -35.48 7.27
C ASP A 337 -18.74 -35.61 6.25
N PHE A 338 -17.83 -36.55 6.50
CA PHE A 338 -16.73 -36.85 5.57
C PHE A 338 -17.20 -37.54 4.29
N GLY A 339 -18.41 -38.12 4.26
CA GLY A 339 -18.99 -38.74 3.07
C GLY A 339 -19.49 -37.73 2.03
N ALA A 340 -19.75 -36.48 2.45
CA ALA A 340 -20.18 -35.39 1.58
C ALA A 340 -19.02 -34.68 0.84
N LEU A 341 -17.77 -35.07 1.09
CA LEU A 341 -16.61 -34.50 0.39
C LEU A 341 -16.67 -34.85 -1.11
N GLU A 342 -16.71 -33.82 -1.96
CA GLU A 342 -16.56 -33.98 -3.40
C GLU A 342 -15.10 -34.32 -3.73
N LEU A 343 -14.90 -35.55 -4.22
CA LEU A 343 -13.60 -36.10 -4.60
C LEU A 343 -13.42 -36.05 -6.12
N ASN A 344 -12.35 -35.39 -6.58
CA ASN A 344 -11.89 -35.50 -7.96
C ASN A 344 -10.75 -36.55 -8.07
N LYS A 345 -10.46 -37.03 -9.28
CA LYS A 345 -9.46 -38.09 -9.54
C LYS A 345 -8.04 -37.73 -9.12
N VAL A 346 -7.75 -36.44 -8.96
CA VAL A 346 -6.43 -35.90 -8.61
C VAL A 346 -6.33 -35.46 -7.14
N ASP A 347 -7.39 -35.61 -6.35
CA ASP A 347 -7.45 -35.12 -4.97
C ASP A 347 -6.84 -36.12 -3.97
N LEU A 348 -5.56 -36.48 -4.15
CA LEU A 348 -4.87 -37.47 -3.32
C LEU A 348 -4.89 -37.10 -1.83
N GLY A 349 -4.69 -35.82 -1.50
CA GLY A 349 -4.72 -35.34 -0.11
C GLY A 349 -6.08 -35.58 0.57
N LYS A 350 -7.19 -35.33 -0.14
CA LYS A 350 -8.54 -35.60 0.39
C LYS A 350 -8.75 -37.10 0.60
N LEU A 351 -8.28 -37.93 -0.33
CA LEU A 351 -8.36 -39.39 -0.21
C LEU A 351 -7.57 -39.91 1.00
N LEU A 352 -6.34 -39.43 1.20
CA LEU A 352 -5.51 -39.77 2.36
C LEU A 352 -6.17 -39.33 3.67
N MET A 353 -6.69 -38.10 3.72
CA MET A 353 -7.40 -37.59 4.89
C MET A 353 -8.65 -38.43 5.19
N MET A 354 -9.45 -38.79 4.18
CA MET A 354 -10.64 -39.63 4.38
C MET A 354 -10.28 -41.03 4.84
N GLN A 355 -9.25 -41.65 4.26
CA GLN A 355 -8.77 -42.96 4.66
C GLN A 355 -8.27 -42.94 6.11
N PHE A 356 -7.50 -41.92 6.48
CA PHE A 356 -7.07 -41.72 7.85
C PHE A 356 -8.28 -41.57 8.77
N ALA A 357 -9.17 -40.62 8.46
CA ALA A 357 -10.26 -40.25 9.35
C ALA A 357 -11.24 -41.40 9.59
N LEU A 358 -11.60 -42.15 8.55
CA LEU A 358 -12.63 -43.19 8.60
C LEU A 358 -12.12 -44.58 8.95
N ILE A 359 -10.82 -44.87 8.75
CA ILE A 359 -10.27 -46.21 8.90
C ILE A 359 -9.14 -46.25 9.93
N GLN A 360 -8.15 -45.37 9.79
CA GLN A 360 -6.90 -45.46 10.57
C GLN A 360 -6.94 -44.68 11.89
N SER A 361 -7.88 -43.76 12.08
CA SER A 361 -7.94 -42.86 13.23
C SER A 361 -8.03 -43.55 14.60
N ASN A 362 -8.59 -44.77 14.64
CA ASN A 362 -8.75 -45.55 15.87
C ASN A 362 -7.43 -46.04 16.48
N ASP A 363 -6.35 -46.09 15.70
CA ASP A 363 -5.04 -46.58 16.13
C ASP A 363 -4.12 -45.46 16.65
N TRP A 364 -4.64 -44.23 16.72
CA TRP A 364 -3.86 -43.05 17.12
C TRP A 364 -4.15 -42.64 18.56
N LEU A 365 -3.08 -42.31 19.26
CA LEU A 365 -3.10 -41.81 20.63
C LEU A 365 -2.52 -40.40 20.67
N VAL A 366 -3.11 -39.55 21.50
CA VAL A 366 -2.68 -38.19 21.77
C VAL A 366 -2.12 -38.12 23.18
N ILE A 367 -0.90 -37.60 23.26
CA ILE A 367 -0.26 -37.21 24.51
C ILE A 367 -0.23 -35.68 24.54
N PRO A 368 -0.96 -35.02 25.46
CA PRO A 368 -0.92 -33.58 25.55
C PRO A 368 0.46 -33.12 26.04
N TYR A 369 1.05 -32.16 25.34
CA TYR A 369 2.33 -31.58 25.72
C TYR A 369 2.29 -30.06 25.46
N GLU A 370 2.41 -29.29 26.54
CA GLU A 370 2.45 -27.82 26.46
C GLU A 370 3.88 -27.35 26.15
N LEU A 371 3.97 -26.53 25.11
CA LEU A 371 5.20 -25.92 24.60
C LEU A 371 5.14 -24.41 24.76
N GLU A 372 6.29 -23.82 25.09
CA GLU A 372 6.43 -22.37 25.08
C GLU A 372 6.65 -21.86 23.66
N ILE A 373 6.11 -20.68 23.39
CA ILE A 373 6.24 -20.00 22.11
C ILE A 373 7.70 -19.52 21.92
N GLY A 374 8.21 -19.58 20.69
CA GLY A 374 9.60 -19.22 20.37
C GLY A 374 10.61 -20.27 20.83
N SER A 375 10.21 -21.54 20.88
CA SER A 375 11.07 -22.65 21.32
C SER A 375 11.26 -23.72 20.23
N LEU A 376 12.45 -24.34 20.26
CA LEU A 376 12.75 -25.59 19.59
C LEU A 376 12.61 -26.73 20.59
N CYS A 377 11.78 -27.71 20.28
CA CYS A 377 11.57 -28.88 21.11
C CYS A 377 12.02 -30.15 20.40
N LYS A 378 13.06 -30.77 20.95
CA LYS A 378 13.57 -32.07 20.49
C LYS A 378 13.04 -33.17 21.40
N ILE A 379 12.40 -34.17 20.80
CA ILE A 379 12.00 -35.39 21.51
C ILE A 379 13.23 -36.28 21.67
N VAL A 380 13.54 -36.65 22.91
CA VAL A 380 14.68 -37.52 23.23
C VAL A 380 14.23 -38.98 23.21
N SER A 381 13.15 -39.29 23.93
CA SER A 381 12.55 -40.62 23.98
C SER A 381 11.12 -40.56 24.52
N LEU A 382 10.31 -41.57 24.18
CA LEU A 382 8.98 -41.80 24.75
C LEU A 382 8.95 -43.20 25.34
N GLU A 383 8.69 -43.32 26.65
CA GLU A 383 8.48 -44.61 27.31
C GLU A 383 6.99 -44.79 27.57
N VAL A 384 6.42 -45.90 27.10
CA VAL A 384 5.00 -46.22 27.27
C VAL A 384 4.85 -47.48 28.11
N THR A 385 4.08 -47.39 29.20
CA THR A 385 3.71 -48.54 30.04
C THR A 385 2.31 -49.00 29.68
N ASN A 386 2.16 -50.30 29.42
CA ASN A 386 0.86 -50.91 29.10
C ASN A 386 0.14 -51.48 30.34
N VAL A 387 -1.09 -51.96 30.16
CA VAL A 387 -1.91 -52.61 31.22
C VAL A 387 -1.25 -53.83 31.88
N PHE A 388 -0.26 -54.45 31.24
CA PHE A 388 0.50 -55.59 31.77
C PHE A 388 1.79 -55.17 32.48
N ASN A 389 2.00 -53.86 32.71
CA ASN A 389 3.22 -53.25 33.24
C ASN A 389 4.48 -53.45 32.37
N GLU A 390 4.31 -53.79 31.10
CA GLU A 390 5.43 -53.83 30.16
C GLU A 390 5.76 -52.42 29.70
N ILE A 391 7.06 -52.10 29.64
CA ILE A 391 7.56 -50.79 29.23
C ILE A 391 8.13 -50.92 27.82
N THR A 392 7.57 -50.16 26.88
CA THR A 392 8.08 -50.04 25.52
C THR A 392 8.76 -48.68 25.37
N SER A 393 10.04 -48.70 25.00
CA SER A 393 10.77 -47.48 24.62
C SER A 393 10.56 -47.23 23.13
N ILE A 394 10.11 -46.03 22.79
CA ILE A 394 9.85 -45.58 21.43
C ILE A 394 10.86 -44.48 21.12
N ASP A 395 11.65 -44.71 20.07
CA ASP A 395 12.58 -43.72 19.54
C ASP A 395 11.82 -42.64 18.73
N PRO A 396 12.34 -41.40 18.67
CA PRO A 396 11.77 -40.36 17.82
C PRO A 396 11.69 -40.78 16.34
N ALA A 397 10.61 -40.36 15.67
CA ALA A 397 10.46 -40.51 14.23
C ALA A 397 11.59 -39.78 13.45
N GLY A 398 11.82 -40.16 12.20
CA GLY A 398 12.85 -39.54 11.34
C GLY A 398 14.28 -40.08 11.54
N LYS A 399 14.52 -40.95 12.53
CA LYS A 399 15.84 -41.54 12.84
C LYS A 399 16.18 -42.83 12.08
N GLY A 400 15.39 -43.22 11.08
CA GLY A 400 15.59 -44.46 10.34
C GLY A 400 16.88 -44.54 9.49
N ASP A 401 17.56 -45.68 9.55
CA ASP A 401 18.70 -46.01 8.68
C ASP A 401 18.31 -46.01 7.19
N SER A 402 19.29 -45.85 6.31
CA SER A 402 19.11 -45.75 4.84
C SER A 402 18.44 -46.94 4.16
N GLU A 403 18.30 -48.07 4.84
CA GLU A 403 17.70 -49.29 4.29
C GLU A 403 16.18 -49.36 4.48
N ASN A 404 15.59 -48.57 5.39
CA ASN A 404 14.13 -48.54 5.64
C ASN A 404 13.59 -47.11 5.50
N GLU A 405 13.23 -46.74 4.27
CA GLU A 405 12.68 -45.42 3.92
C GLU A 405 11.49 -45.00 4.79
N TRP A 406 10.67 -45.94 5.26
CA TRP A 406 9.53 -45.66 6.14
C TRP A 406 9.92 -45.06 7.50
N ASN A 407 11.07 -45.45 8.06
CA ASN A 407 11.52 -44.95 9.37
C ASN A 407 12.12 -43.54 9.31
N ARG A 408 12.26 -42.97 8.10
CA ARG A 408 12.67 -41.57 7.87
C ARG A 408 11.51 -40.60 7.82
N TRP A 409 10.29 -41.10 7.67
CA TRP A 409 9.12 -40.24 7.58
C TRP A 409 8.80 -39.65 8.96
N ASP A 410 8.68 -38.32 9.00
CA ASP A 410 8.21 -37.55 10.13
C ASP A 410 7.22 -36.48 9.66
N LEU A 411 6.54 -35.85 10.61
CA LEU A 411 5.62 -34.73 10.38
C LEU A 411 6.00 -33.58 11.30
N PHE A 412 5.77 -32.35 10.83
CA PHE A 412 6.02 -31.10 11.56
C PHE A 412 7.50 -30.79 11.85
N SER A 413 8.42 -31.53 11.24
CA SER A 413 9.85 -31.23 11.30
C SER A 413 10.21 -30.17 10.26
N VAL A 414 11.12 -29.27 10.64
CA VAL A 414 11.64 -28.22 9.76
C VAL A 414 12.56 -28.83 8.69
N SER A 415 12.47 -28.38 7.44
CA SER A 415 13.37 -28.81 6.37
C SER A 415 14.80 -28.32 6.60
N ILE A 416 15.82 -29.11 6.23
CA ILE A 416 17.20 -28.66 6.18
C ILE A 416 17.49 -28.17 4.75
N GLU A 417 18.10 -26.99 4.63
CA GLU A 417 18.51 -26.46 3.33
C GLU A 417 19.49 -27.41 2.62
N SER A 418 19.40 -27.46 1.29
CA SER A 418 20.36 -28.21 0.49
C SER A 418 21.68 -27.42 0.34
N PRO A 419 22.85 -28.05 0.51
CA PRO A 419 24.15 -27.42 0.25
C PRO A 419 24.39 -27.17 -1.25
N THR A 420 23.68 -27.86 -2.14
CA THR A 420 23.69 -27.63 -3.60
C THR A 420 22.49 -26.79 -4.02
N GLU A 421 22.68 -25.88 -4.98
CA GLU A 421 21.64 -24.98 -5.51
C GLU A 421 20.29 -25.68 -5.74
N ILE A 422 19.21 -24.97 -5.42
CA ILE A 422 17.79 -25.38 -5.41
C ILE A 422 17.36 -26.15 -6.68
N ASN A 423 18.05 -25.94 -7.81
CA ASN A 423 17.71 -26.48 -9.12
C ASN A 423 18.11 -27.95 -9.38
N GLN A 424 18.83 -28.61 -8.47
CA GLN A 424 19.32 -29.99 -8.71
C GLN A 424 18.71 -31.07 -7.82
N VAL A 425 17.96 -30.70 -6.80
CA VAL A 425 17.35 -31.66 -5.88
C VAL A 425 15.88 -31.77 -6.19
N ASN A 426 15.43 -32.94 -6.63
CA ASN A 426 14.01 -33.24 -6.68
C ASN A 426 13.45 -33.09 -5.25
N PRO A 427 12.52 -32.16 -4.99
CA PRO A 427 12.04 -31.84 -3.66
C PRO A 427 11.38 -33.05 -2.98
N CYS A 428 11.06 -34.12 -3.69
CA CYS A 428 10.44 -35.31 -3.09
C CYS A 428 11.41 -36.47 -2.82
N SER A 429 12.70 -36.40 -3.18
CA SER A 429 13.55 -37.60 -3.19
C SER A 429 14.64 -37.68 -2.12
N ASN A 430 14.94 -36.60 -1.38
CA ASN A 430 15.98 -36.59 -0.32
C ASN A 430 15.85 -35.38 0.64
N ILE A 431 14.64 -34.96 1.02
CA ILE A 431 14.51 -33.94 2.07
C ILE A 431 15.00 -34.53 3.39
N THR A 432 16.12 -34.02 3.88
CA THR A 432 16.55 -34.20 5.26
C THR A 432 15.81 -33.20 6.14
N THR A 433 15.19 -33.69 7.20
CA THR A 433 14.48 -32.87 8.19
C THR A 433 15.35 -32.63 9.43
N ALA A 434 15.09 -31.54 10.14
CA ALA A 434 15.66 -31.26 11.44
C ALA A 434 15.04 -32.18 12.51
N ASP A 435 15.74 -32.37 13.63
CA ASP A 435 15.34 -33.29 14.69
C ASP A 435 14.57 -32.61 15.84
N PHE A 436 13.85 -31.53 15.53
CA PHE A 436 13.07 -30.75 16.49
C PHE A 436 11.79 -30.19 15.86
N LEU A 437 10.77 -30.03 16.71
CA LEU A 437 9.58 -29.23 16.43
C LEU A 437 9.90 -27.76 16.73
N PHE A 438 9.50 -26.86 15.86
CA PHE A 438 9.64 -25.42 16.06
C PHE A 438 8.27 -24.78 16.25
N ILE A 439 8.11 -24.02 17.34
CA ILE A 439 6.95 -23.14 17.54
C ILE A 439 7.47 -21.70 17.45
N PRO A 440 7.31 -21.02 16.30
CA PRO A 440 7.81 -19.66 16.14
C PRO A 440 7.03 -18.67 17.02
N PRO A 441 7.62 -17.52 17.42
CA PRO A 441 6.93 -16.50 18.20
C PRO A 441 6.07 -15.60 17.31
N THR A 442 4.97 -16.17 16.83
CA THR A 442 4.09 -15.57 15.81
C THR A 442 2.81 -15.00 16.40
N LEU A 443 2.24 -14.03 15.71
CA LEU A 443 1.03 -13.32 16.09
C LEU A 443 -0.22 -14.16 15.83
N GLY A 444 -1.15 -14.19 16.79
CA GLY A 444 -2.46 -14.82 16.58
C GLY A 444 -3.45 -13.92 15.82
N PHE A 445 -3.80 -12.77 16.41
CA PHE A 445 -4.72 -11.80 15.80
C PHE A 445 -4.05 -10.43 15.75
N ARG A 446 -4.15 -9.77 14.58
CA ARG A 446 -3.66 -8.42 14.35
C ARG A 446 -4.74 -7.56 13.68
N ASP A 447 -4.82 -6.30 14.10
CA ASP A 447 -5.62 -5.27 13.43
C ASP A 447 -4.79 -4.65 12.31
N GLU A 448 -5.36 -4.52 11.12
CA GLU A 448 -4.71 -3.87 9.97
C GLU A 448 -5.45 -2.57 9.61
N SER A 449 -4.71 -1.50 9.35
CA SER A 449 -5.28 -0.25 8.83
C SER A 449 -5.69 -0.41 7.35
N PRO A 450 -6.50 0.52 6.81
CA PRO A 450 -6.53 0.71 5.35
C PRO A 450 -5.11 0.90 4.81
N PRO A 451 -4.80 0.37 3.62
CA PRO A 451 -3.46 0.49 3.04
C PRO A 451 -3.15 1.95 2.72
N LEU A 452 -2.02 2.44 3.22
CA LEU A 452 -1.54 3.81 2.97
C LEU A 452 -1.03 3.95 1.54
N GLU A 453 -0.37 2.90 1.05
CA GLU A 453 0.10 2.77 -0.33
C GLU A 453 -0.32 1.41 -0.87
N THR A 454 -0.66 1.36 -2.15
CA THR A 454 -0.96 0.10 -2.86
C THR A 454 -0.49 0.18 -4.29
N VAL A 455 0.42 -0.71 -4.64
CA VAL A 455 1.00 -0.86 -5.97
C VAL A 455 0.57 -2.20 -6.54
N LYS A 456 0.06 -2.17 -7.76
CA LYS A 456 -0.24 -3.38 -8.53
C LYS A 456 0.76 -3.54 -9.66
N LEU A 457 1.52 -4.62 -9.62
CA LEU A 457 2.38 -5.05 -10.70
C LEU A 457 1.56 -5.94 -11.63
N LEU A 458 1.41 -5.50 -12.88
CA LEU A 458 0.54 -6.13 -13.88
C LEU A 458 1.33 -6.42 -15.15
N ARG A 459 1.11 -7.58 -15.75
CA ARG A 459 1.59 -7.90 -17.10
C ARG A 459 0.59 -7.37 -18.12
N ASP A 460 1.06 -6.57 -19.07
CA ASP A 460 0.29 -6.11 -20.23
C ASP A 460 0.81 -6.81 -21.48
N GLU A 461 0.14 -7.91 -21.83
CA GLU A 461 0.48 -8.76 -22.97
C GLU A 461 0.36 -8.03 -24.32
N MET A 462 -0.53 -7.03 -24.43
CA MET A 462 -0.67 -6.27 -25.69
C MET A 462 0.47 -5.27 -25.89
N ALA A 463 0.96 -4.67 -24.82
CA ALA A 463 2.11 -3.76 -24.85
C ALA A 463 3.46 -4.48 -24.74
N ASN A 464 3.47 -5.78 -24.38
CA ASN A 464 4.66 -6.56 -24.03
C ASN A 464 5.52 -5.87 -22.96
N MET A 465 4.86 -5.36 -21.91
CA MET A 465 5.50 -4.65 -20.79
C MET A 465 4.86 -5.04 -19.45
N VAL A 466 5.57 -4.76 -18.36
CA VAL A 466 5.01 -4.80 -17.01
C VAL A 466 4.74 -3.38 -16.54
N TRP A 467 3.67 -3.19 -15.80
CA TRP A 467 3.28 -1.90 -15.23
C TRP A 467 3.22 -1.98 -13.72
N GLY A 468 3.86 -1.03 -13.03
CA GLY A 468 3.59 -0.71 -11.63
C GLY A 468 2.53 0.37 -11.55
N VAL A 469 1.31 -0.02 -11.18
CA VAL A 469 0.17 0.90 -11.07
C VAL A 469 -0.01 1.32 -9.61
N GLU A 470 0.22 2.60 -9.34
CA GLU A 470 -0.03 3.22 -8.05
C GLU A 470 -1.53 3.45 -7.89
N THR A 471 -2.21 2.50 -7.26
CA THR A 471 -3.66 2.58 -7.03
C THR A 471 -3.99 3.47 -5.85
N THR A 472 -3.22 3.34 -4.78
CA THR A 472 -3.30 4.17 -3.58
C THR A 472 -1.93 4.77 -3.32
N ILE A 473 -1.87 6.09 -3.20
CA ILE A 473 -0.70 6.86 -2.80
C ILE A 473 -0.96 7.48 -1.43
N ARG A 474 0.10 7.77 -0.69
CA ARG A 474 -0.01 8.54 0.55
C ARG A 474 -0.05 10.03 0.20
N ASN A 475 -1.10 10.72 0.66
CA ASN A 475 -1.20 12.16 0.50
C ASN A 475 -0.36 12.89 1.56
N HIS A 476 -0.28 14.22 1.46
CA HIS A 476 0.54 15.05 2.38
C HIS A 476 -0.04 15.17 3.80
N MET A 477 -1.20 14.54 4.08
CA MET A 477 -1.77 14.36 5.42
C MET A 477 -1.55 12.94 5.97
N GLY A 478 -0.75 12.13 5.28
CA GLY A 478 -0.49 10.75 5.65
C GLY A 478 -1.62 9.77 5.35
N SER A 479 -2.69 10.23 4.70
CA SER A 479 -3.90 9.47 4.43
C SER A 479 -3.85 8.82 3.04
N PRO A 480 -4.52 7.68 2.84
CA PRO A 480 -4.59 7.04 1.54
C PRO A 480 -5.40 7.88 0.55
N PHE A 481 -4.88 8.06 -0.66
CA PHE A 481 -5.51 8.80 -1.74
C PHE A 481 -5.35 8.05 -3.08
N SER A 482 -6.32 8.15 -3.98
CA SER A 482 -6.22 7.42 -5.24
C SER A 482 -5.16 8.03 -6.14
N GLY A 483 -4.25 7.20 -6.68
CA GLY A 483 -3.25 7.66 -7.64
C GLY A 483 -3.87 8.21 -8.93
N TYR A 484 -5.00 7.65 -9.36
CA TYR A 484 -5.73 8.15 -10.54
C TYR A 484 -6.42 9.48 -10.27
N ASP A 485 -7.03 9.65 -9.10
CA ASP A 485 -7.65 10.93 -8.73
C ASP A 485 -6.60 12.03 -8.54
N ALA A 486 -5.41 11.69 -8.01
CA ALA A 486 -4.28 12.61 -7.94
C ALA A 486 -3.82 13.10 -9.33
N TYR A 487 -3.81 12.20 -10.32
CA TYR A 487 -3.55 12.58 -11.70
C TYR A 487 -4.63 13.50 -12.27
N ASN A 488 -5.92 13.19 -12.04
CA ASN A 488 -7.02 14.05 -12.49
C ASN A 488 -6.99 15.43 -11.83
N GLU A 489 -6.67 15.49 -10.54
CA GLU A 489 -6.55 16.74 -9.80
C GLU A 489 -5.39 17.59 -10.33
N TYR A 490 -4.25 16.96 -10.62
CA TYR A 490 -3.12 17.62 -11.28
C TYR A 490 -3.52 18.21 -12.64
N LEU A 491 -4.24 17.46 -13.49
CA LEU A 491 -4.73 17.95 -14.78
C LEU A 491 -5.69 19.14 -14.63
N LEU A 492 -6.57 19.11 -13.63
CA LEU A 492 -7.47 20.23 -13.34
C LEU A 492 -6.68 21.47 -12.92
N ARG A 493 -5.64 21.31 -12.09
CA ARG A 493 -4.76 22.41 -11.66
C ARG A 493 -3.97 23.00 -12.80
N LEU A 494 -3.42 22.17 -13.68
CA LEU A 494 -2.77 22.64 -14.92
C LEU A 494 -3.73 23.50 -15.74
N LYS A 495 -4.96 23.04 -15.95
CA LYS A 495 -5.98 23.82 -16.65
C LYS A 495 -6.27 25.15 -15.95
N VAL A 496 -6.45 25.15 -14.63
CA VAL A 496 -6.69 26.37 -13.85
C VAL A 496 -5.51 27.34 -13.95
N LYS A 497 -4.27 26.84 -13.89
CA LYS A 497 -3.06 27.65 -14.03
C LYS A 497 -3.01 28.29 -15.42
N GLN A 498 -3.20 27.50 -16.48
CA GLN A 498 -3.28 28.01 -17.86
C GLN A 498 -4.35 29.10 -18.04
N HIS A 499 -5.54 28.92 -17.44
CA HIS A 499 -6.61 29.92 -17.50
C HIS A 499 -6.32 31.17 -16.64
N SER A 500 -5.67 31.00 -15.50
CA SER A 500 -5.20 32.12 -14.67
C SER A 500 -4.11 32.92 -15.38
N ASP A 501 -3.15 32.26 -16.01
CA ASP A 501 -2.08 32.89 -16.80
C ASP A 501 -2.65 33.63 -18.02
N ALA A 502 -3.72 33.10 -18.62
CA ALA A 502 -4.47 33.80 -19.67
C ALA A 502 -4.98 35.18 -19.24
N VAL A 503 -5.35 35.37 -17.97
CA VAL A 503 -5.80 36.67 -17.47
C VAL A 503 -4.70 37.70 -17.65
N VAL A 504 -3.43 37.35 -17.39
CA VAL A 504 -2.30 38.27 -17.55
C VAL A 504 -2.17 38.76 -19.01
N ILE A 505 -2.52 37.91 -19.98
CA ILE A 505 -2.42 38.20 -21.41
C ILE A 505 -3.68 38.92 -21.93
N LEU A 506 -4.87 38.47 -21.54
CA LEU A 506 -6.15 38.97 -22.06
C LEU A 506 -6.62 40.25 -21.37
N GLN A 507 -6.27 40.46 -20.11
CA GLN A 507 -6.69 41.62 -19.32
C GLN A 507 -6.21 42.96 -19.91
N PRO A 508 -4.95 43.09 -20.39
CA PRO A 508 -4.49 44.27 -21.11
C PRO A 508 -5.28 44.54 -22.40
N ILE A 509 -5.57 43.50 -23.19
CA ILE A 509 -6.32 43.61 -24.45
C ILE A 509 -7.74 44.10 -24.17
N ALA A 510 -8.42 43.54 -23.16
CA ALA A 510 -9.76 43.97 -22.75
C ALA A 510 -9.77 45.42 -22.25
N ASN A 511 -8.75 45.85 -21.49
CA ASN A 511 -8.61 47.23 -21.03
C ASN A 511 -8.41 48.21 -22.20
N GLN A 512 -7.54 47.87 -23.15
CA GLN A 512 -7.29 48.68 -24.33
C GLN A 512 -8.55 48.81 -25.19
N LEU A 513 -9.30 47.72 -25.38
CA LEU A 513 -10.56 47.74 -26.09
C LEU A 513 -11.55 48.71 -25.45
N VAL A 514 -11.75 48.64 -24.13
CA VAL A 514 -12.64 49.58 -23.39
C VAL A 514 -12.21 51.02 -23.62
N GLN A 515 -10.93 51.34 -23.41
CA GLN A 515 -10.41 52.71 -23.58
C GLN A 515 -10.60 53.23 -25.01
N SER A 516 -10.26 52.43 -26.02
CA SER A 516 -10.38 52.87 -27.41
C SER A 516 -11.84 53.02 -27.86
N THR A 517 -12.75 52.16 -27.37
CA THR A 517 -14.19 52.32 -27.65
C THR A 517 -14.77 53.58 -27.01
N GLU A 518 -14.36 53.92 -25.78
CA GLU A 518 -14.75 55.15 -25.10
C GLU A 518 -14.25 56.40 -25.85
N GLU A 519 -13.00 56.39 -26.32
CA GLU A 519 -12.44 57.51 -27.10
C GLU A 519 -13.13 57.69 -28.46
N GLU A 520 -13.56 56.62 -29.13
CA GLU A 520 -14.33 56.72 -30.39
C GLU A 520 -15.72 57.34 -30.14
N ILE A 521 -16.38 57.00 -29.03
CA ILE A 521 -17.64 57.63 -28.63
C ILE A 521 -17.41 59.12 -28.34
N LYS A 522 -16.35 59.47 -27.58
CA LYS A 522 -15.99 60.87 -27.31
C LYS A 522 -15.70 61.64 -28.59
N ASN A 523 -15.03 61.04 -29.57
CA ASN A 523 -14.78 61.66 -30.87
C ASN A 523 -16.07 61.94 -31.64
N LYS A 524 -17.03 61.02 -31.64
CA LYS A 524 -18.35 61.26 -32.25
C LYS A 524 -19.11 62.39 -31.57
N ILE A 525 -19.15 62.39 -30.24
CA ILE A 525 -19.78 63.47 -29.46
C ILE A 525 -19.08 64.80 -29.74
N ARG A 526 -17.74 64.82 -29.82
CA ARG A 526 -16.94 66.02 -30.14
C ARG A 526 -17.29 66.59 -31.52
N VAL A 527 -17.46 65.75 -32.54
CA VAL A 527 -17.86 66.20 -33.89
C VAL A 527 -19.26 66.83 -33.87
N ILE A 528 -20.22 66.21 -33.18
CA ILE A 528 -21.59 66.72 -33.05
C ILE A 528 -21.61 68.04 -32.27
N ALA A 529 -20.92 68.09 -31.13
CA ALA A 529 -20.82 69.28 -30.28
C ALA A 529 -20.13 70.46 -31.00
N ASN A 530 -19.08 70.20 -31.79
CA ASN A 530 -18.42 71.23 -32.60
C ASN A 530 -19.34 71.77 -33.70
N ASN A 531 -20.08 70.91 -34.40
CA ASN A 531 -21.03 71.32 -35.44
C ASN A 531 -22.22 72.12 -34.85
N ALA A 532 -22.57 71.84 -33.60
CA ALA A 532 -23.62 72.52 -32.84
C ALA A 532 -23.17 73.81 -32.13
N GLY A 533 -21.86 74.07 -32.03
CA GLY A 533 -21.31 75.22 -31.30
C GLY A 533 -21.30 75.07 -29.76
N LEU A 534 -21.36 73.85 -29.24
CA LEU A 534 -21.44 73.53 -27.80
C LEU A 534 -20.06 73.47 -27.15
N VAL A 535 -19.47 74.64 -26.89
CA VAL A 535 -18.07 74.79 -26.41
C VAL A 535 -17.83 74.15 -25.05
N GLU A 536 -18.81 74.14 -24.14
CA GLU A 536 -18.67 73.56 -22.80
C GLU A 536 -18.58 72.02 -22.84
N ILE A 537 -19.30 71.38 -23.77
CA ILE A 537 -19.22 69.92 -23.97
C ILE A 537 -17.86 69.54 -24.56
N VAL A 538 -17.36 70.32 -25.53
CA VAL A 538 -16.02 70.11 -26.10
C VAL A 538 -14.93 70.32 -25.06
N ALA A 539 -15.05 71.35 -24.21
CA ALA A 539 -14.12 71.61 -23.11
C ALA A 539 -14.14 70.49 -22.05
N SER A 540 -15.31 69.88 -21.79
CA SER A 540 -15.44 68.72 -20.90
C SER A 540 -14.73 67.48 -21.46
N ILE A 541 -14.85 67.23 -22.77
CA ILE A 541 -14.14 66.13 -23.45
C ILE A 541 -12.63 66.37 -23.42
N ASP A 542 -12.18 67.58 -23.77
CA ASP A 542 -10.75 67.93 -23.79
C ASP A 542 -10.14 68.01 -22.38
N GLY A 543 -10.97 68.24 -21.36
CA GLY A 543 -10.60 68.14 -19.95
C GLY A 543 -10.45 66.71 -19.43
N GLY A 544 -10.74 65.70 -20.25
CA GLY A 544 -10.57 64.28 -19.88
C GLY A 544 -11.67 63.72 -18.98
N ASN A 545 -12.86 64.32 -18.97
CA ASN A 545 -13.98 63.79 -18.18
C ASN A 545 -14.43 62.41 -18.69
N SER A 546 -14.97 61.59 -17.79
CA SER A 546 -15.60 60.31 -18.13
C SER A 546 -16.85 60.51 -18.97
N LEU A 547 -17.29 59.48 -19.70
CA LEU A 547 -18.57 59.49 -20.43
C LEU A 547 -19.75 59.93 -19.56
N GLU A 548 -19.83 59.51 -18.30
CA GLU A 548 -20.85 59.96 -17.33
C GLU A 548 -20.72 61.46 -17.01
N GLY A 549 -19.50 61.96 -16.83
CA GLY A 549 -19.24 63.39 -16.62
C GLY A 549 -19.60 64.23 -17.84
N ILE A 550 -19.37 63.71 -19.04
CA ILE A 550 -19.77 64.35 -20.31
C ILE A 550 -21.30 64.36 -20.42
N LEU A 551 -21.98 63.26 -20.10
CA LEU A 551 -23.45 63.19 -20.08
C LEU A 551 -24.08 64.15 -19.07
N ALA A 552 -23.47 64.35 -17.90
CA ALA A 552 -23.94 65.33 -16.93
C ALA A 552 -23.87 66.77 -17.49
N VAL A 553 -22.77 67.13 -18.16
CA VAL A 553 -22.62 68.44 -18.82
C VAL A 553 -23.60 68.58 -20.00
N VAL A 554 -23.86 67.50 -20.74
CA VAL A 554 -24.85 67.45 -21.81
C VAL A 554 -26.28 67.65 -21.28
N ALA A 555 -26.61 67.06 -20.13
CA ALA A 555 -27.92 67.22 -19.47
C ALA A 555 -28.17 68.65 -18.98
N ASP A 556 -27.13 69.35 -18.51
CA ASP A 556 -27.23 70.77 -18.12
C ASP A 556 -27.54 71.69 -19.31
N HIS A 557 -27.23 71.27 -20.54
CA HIS A 557 -27.49 72.01 -21.79
C HIS A 557 -28.79 71.58 -22.51
N ALA A 558 -29.59 70.69 -21.90
CA ALA A 558 -30.81 70.12 -22.51
C ALA A 558 -31.89 71.16 -22.84
N VAL A 559 -31.92 72.30 -22.15
CA VAL A 559 -32.96 73.33 -22.30
C VAL A 559 -32.84 74.11 -23.62
N ASP A 560 -31.61 74.32 -24.11
CA ASP A 560 -31.34 75.16 -25.28
C ASP A 560 -31.11 74.38 -26.59
N ASN A 561 -30.84 73.06 -26.52
CA ASN A 561 -30.47 72.22 -27.68
C ASN A 561 -31.06 70.80 -27.61
N GLU A 562 -32.35 70.69 -27.30
CA GLU A 562 -33.06 69.43 -27.03
C GLU A 562 -32.81 68.31 -28.08
N VAL A 563 -32.85 68.64 -29.37
CA VAL A 563 -32.63 67.67 -30.48
C VAL A 563 -31.20 67.11 -30.49
N ILE A 564 -30.20 67.98 -30.26
CA ILE A 564 -28.78 67.61 -30.32
C ILE A 564 -28.39 66.85 -29.05
N VAL A 565 -28.99 67.20 -27.92
CA VAL A 565 -28.85 66.50 -26.65
C VAL A 565 -29.47 65.10 -26.75
N GLU A 566 -30.65 64.95 -27.34
CA GLU A 566 -31.26 63.64 -27.62
C GLU A 566 -30.39 62.79 -28.55
N GLU A 567 -29.77 63.39 -29.57
CA GLU A 567 -28.85 62.70 -30.49
C GLU A 567 -27.56 62.23 -29.77
N ILE A 568 -26.96 63.05 -28.91
CA ILE A 568 -25.79 62.68 -28.09
C ILE A 568 -26.16 61.58 -27.08
N THR A 569 -27.30 61.72 -26.39
CA THR A 569 -27.78 60.70 -25.44
C THR A 569 -28.07 59.37 -26.13
N ASN A 570 -28.69 59.38 -27.30
CA ASN A 570 -28.92 58.16 -28.10
C ASN A 570 -27.61 57.51 -28.56
N ILE A 571 -26.55 58.28 -28.81
CA ILE A 571 -25.23 57.72 -29.14
C ILE A 571 -24.62 56.99 -27.93
N VAL A 572 -24.77 57.53 -26.73
CA VAL A 572 -24.20 56.92 -25.52
C VAL A 572 -25.05 55.75 -25.00
N GLU A 573 -26.36 55.80 -25.14
CA GLU A 573 -27.26 54.80 -24.53
C GLU A 573 -27.79 53.74 -25.51
N GLN A 574 -27.96 54.07 -26.80
CA GLN A 574 -28.68 53.22 -27.75
C GLN A 574 -27.90 52.90 -29.05
N SER A 575 -26.63 53.29 -29.14
CA SER A 575 -25.83 53.02 -30.34
C SER A 575 -25.17 51.64 -30.34
N PRO A 576 -24.86 51.09 -31.53
CA PRO A 576 -24.02 49.90 -31.65
C PRO A 576 -22.63 50.03 -31.00
N LEU A 577 -22.10 51.27 -30.90
CA LEU A 577 -20.85 51.55 -30.18
C LEU A 577 -21.03 51.37 -28.66
N SER A 578 -22.19 51.77 -28.13
CA SER A 578 -22.54 51.56 -26.72
C SER A 578 -22.69 50.06 -26.39
N GLU A 579 -23.35 49.28 -27.25
CA GLU A 579 -23.44 47.82 -27.09
C GLU A 579 -22.06 47.15 -27.09
N MET A 580 -21.15 47.63 -27.95
CA MET A 580 -19.77 47.13 -28.01
C MET A 580 -18.95 47.53 -26.78
N LEU A 581 -19.07 48.78 -26.30
CA LEU A 581 -18.44 49.24 -25.05
C LEU A 581 -18.93 48.39 -23.87
N GLN A 582 -20.24 48.14 -23.78
CA GLN A 582 -20.80 47.29 -22.72
C GLN A 582 -20.27 45.85 -22.81
N SER A 583 -20.12 45.31 -24.01
CA SER A 583 -19.52 43.98 -24.22
C SER A 583 -18.05 43.95 -23.78
N ALA A 584 -17.25 44.97 -24.12
CA ALA A 584 -15.87 45.10 -23.69
C ALA A 584 -15.74 45.20 -22.16
N ILE A 585 -16.61 45.99 -21.51
CA ILE A 585 -16.69 46.10 -20.05
C ILE A 585 -17.05 44.76 -19.41
N ASN A 586 -18.00 44.01 -19.99
CA ASN A 586 -18.40 42.70 -19.48
C ASN A 586 -17.26 41.67 -19.57
N ALA A 587 -16.49 41.66 -20.66
CA ALA A 587 -15.31 40.82 -20.80
C ALA A 587 -14.24 41.16 -19.75
N ASN A 588 -13.94 42.45 -19.61
CA ASN A 588 -13.00 42.97 -18.61
C ASN A 588 -13.43 42.61 -17.16
N THR A 589 -14.71 42.78 -16.86
CA THR A 589 -15.29 42.46 -15.55
C THR A 589 -15.18 40.96 -15.25
N SER A 590 -15.39 40.12 -16.27
CA SER A 590 -15.27 38.65 -16.12
C SER A 590 -13.83 38.25 -15.80
N LEU A 591 -12.84 38.81 -16.49
CA LEU A 591 -11.41 38.60 -16.20
C LEU A 591 -11.02 39.12 -14.80
N SER A 592 -11.53 40.30 -14.41
CA SER A 592 -11.28 40.87 -13.08
C SER A 592 -11.87 40.02 -11.95
N ARG A 593 -12.98 39.33 -12.19
CA ARG A 593 -13.60 38.40 -11.22
C ARG A 593 -12.79 37.14 -11.01
N VAL A 594 -11.95 36.74 -11.97
CA VAL A 594 -11.07 35.56 -11.83
C VAL A 594 -10.17 35.71 -10.61
N GLN A 595 -9.61 36.90 -10.38
CA GLN A 595 -8.75 37.19 -9.23
C GLN A 595 -9.44 37.01 -7.86
N ARG A 596 -10.78 37.02 -7.82
CA ARG A 596 -11.59 36.86 -6.60
C ARG A 596 -12.25 35.49 -6.50
N THR A 597 -12.08 34.65 -7.52
CA THR A 597 -12.74 33.34 -7.62
C THR A 597 -11.76 32.24 -7.21
N HIS A 598 -12.18 31.39 -6.27
CA HIS A 598 -11.34 30.32 -5.74
C HIS A 598 -11.73 28.92 -6.25
N THR A 599 -12.81 28.82 -7.04
CA THR A 599 -13.30 27.55 -7.60
C THR A 599 -12.73 27.34 -9.00
N PRO A 600 -12.14 26.16 -9.31
CA PRO A 600 -11.63 25.82 -10.64
C PRO A 600 -12.63 26.08 -11.78
N ASP A 601 -13.86 25.58 -11.64
CA ASP A 601 -14.89 25.72 -12.67
C ASP A 601 -15.29 27.18 -12.89
N GLY A 602 -15.30 27.97 -11.82
CA GLY A 602 -15.59 29.41 -11.89
C GLY A 602 -14.51 30.18 -12.64
N ILE A 603 -13.23 29.89 -12.38
CA ILE A 603 -12.08 30.47 -13.10
C ILE A 603 -12.18 30.13 -14.59
N ILE A 604 -12.37 28.85 -14.90
CA ILE A 604 -12.47 28.36 -16.28
C ILE A 604 -13.65 29.03 -17.01
N SER A 605 -14.84 29.07 -16.38
CA SER A 605 -16.04 29.69 -16.95
C SER A 605 -15.84 31.18 -17.22
N LEU A 606 -15.30 31.94 -16.26
CA LEU A 606 -15.12 33.39 -16.40
C LEU A 606 -14.14 33.76 -17.52
N VAL A 607 -13.06 33.00 -17.67
CA VAL A 607 -12.09 33.19 -18.75
C VAL A 607 -12.71 32.81 -20.09
N GLN A 608 -13.45 31.69 -20.15
CA GLN A 608 -14.17 31.28 -21.37
C GLN A 608 -15.25 32.28 -21.78
N ASP A 609 -15.97 32.87 -20.81
CA ASP A 609 -16.96 33.91 -21.05
C ASP A 609 -16.31 35.17 -21.65
N ALA A 610 -15.20 35.64 -21.06
CA ALA A 610 -14.46 36.77 -21.59
C ALA A 610 -13.96 36.54 -23.02
N VAL A 611 -13.38 35.36 -23.28
CA VAL A 611 -12.92 34.94 -24.62
C VAL A 611 -14.10 34.89 -25.61
N ASN A 612 -15.23 34.32 -25.21
CA ASN A 612 -16.43 34.23 -26.05
C ASN A 612 -17.03 35.61 -26.38
N ILE A 613 -16.98 36.55 -25.43
CA ILE A 613 -17.41 37.93 -25.64
C ILE A 613 -16.48 38.61 -26.65
N MET A 614 -15.16 38.55 -26.44
CA MET A 614 -14.17 39.16 -27.34
C MET A 614 -14.24 38.60 -28.77
N ARG A 615 -14.45 37.29 -28.91
CA ARG A 615 -14.62 36.60 -30.20
C ARG A 615 -15.83 37.10 -31.01
N LYS A 616 -16.90 37.52 -30.33
CA LYS A 616 -18.14 37.97 -30.96
C LYS A 616 -18.14 39.46 -31.31
N LEU A 617 -17.07 40.19 -30.99
CA LEU A 617 -16.96 41.61 -31.32
C LEU A 617 -16.99 41.82 -32.84
N VAL A 618 -17.78 42.81 -33.26
CA VAL A 618 -17.90 43.28 -34.64
C VAL A 618 -17.87 44.81 -34.61
N PRO A 619 -16.96 45.47 -35.35
CA PRO A 619 -16.93 46.93 -35.41
C PRO A 619 -18.22 47.46 -36.07
N PRO A 620 -18.87 48.49 -35.51
CA PRO A 620 -20.06 49.09 -36.13
C PRO A 620 -19.73 49.76 -37.48
N LEU A 621 -20.68 49.71 -38.41
CA LEU A 621 -20.53 50.23 -39.78
C LEU A 621 -20.19 51.74 -39.86
N ASP A 622 -20.54 52.51 -38.83
CA ASP A 622 -20.43 53.97 -38.82
C ASP A 622 -19.17 54.48 -38.09
N CYS A 623 -18.11 53.68 -37.97
CA CYS A 623 -16.87 54.05 -37.27
C CYS A 623 -15.74 54.43 -38.24
N THR A 624 -14.66 55.01 -37.72
CA THR A 624 -13.46 55.26 -38.52
C THR A 624 -12.81 53.95 -38.98
N ASP A 625 -12.24 53.94 -40.20
CA ASP A 625 -11.51 52.77 -40.74
C ASP A 625 -10.39 52.33 -39.78
N ALA A 626 -9.68 53.29 -39.19
CA ALA A 626 -8.62 53.03 -38.21
C ALA A 626 -9.12 52.31 -36.95
N PHE A 627 -10.31 52.66 -36.45
CA PHE A 627 -10.93 51.99 -35.31
C PHE A 627 -11.41 50.58 -35.68
N SER A 628 -11.99 50.42 -36.86
CA SER A 628 -12.41 49.11 -37.38
C SER A 628 -11.23 48.13 -37.51
N ASP A 629 -10.10 48.60 -38.07
CA ASP A 629 -8.88 47.80 -38.20
C ASP A 629 -8.29 47.43 -36.84
N MET A 630 -8.27 48.36 -35.88
CA MET A 630 -7.79 48.12 -34.51
C MET A 630 -8.65 47.10 -33.76
N VAL A 631 -9.99 47.20 -33.82
CA VAL A 631 -10.90 46.22 -33.20
C VAL A 631 -10.71 44.84 -33.82
N THR A 632 -10.54 44.77 -35.14
CA THR A 632 -10.28 43.52 -35.86
C THR A 632 -8.93 42.92 -35.46
N HIS A 633 -7.90 43.75 -35.29
CA HIS A 633 -6.58 43.32 -34.83
C HIS A 633 -6.62 42.74 -33.42
N MET A 634 -7.19 43.47 -32.44
CA MET A 634 -7.28 43.01 -31.05
C MET A 634 -8.13 41.75 -30.91
N LYS A 635 -9.21 41.63 -31.71
CA LYS A 635 -10.00 40.41 -31.81
C LYS A 635 -9.15 39.23 -32.27
N ASN A 636 -8.44 39.38 -33.39
CA ASN A 636 -7.59 38.32 -33.94
C ASN A 636 -6.45 37.95 -32.98
N GLU A 637 -5.89 38.93 -32.28
CA GLU A 637 -4.86 38.72 -31.26
C GLU A 637 -5.42 37.94 -30.08
N ALA A 638 -6.55 38.33 -29.51
CA ALA A 638 -7.21 37.59 -28.43
C ALA A 638 -7.61 36.17 -28.85
N GLU A 639 -8.12 35.99 -30.07
CA GLU A 639 -8.42 34.66 -30.64
C GLU A 639 -7.16 33.81 -30.81
N THR A 640 -6.06 34.40 -31.28
CA THR A 640 -4.78 33.70 -31.46
C THR A 640 -4.20 33.28 -30.11
N GLN A 641 -4.20 34.17 -29.12
CA GLN A 641 -3.71 33.86 -27.77
C GLN A 641 -4.57 32.80 -27.08
N ALA A 642 -5.90 32.89 -27.18
CA ALA A 642 -6.81 31.89 -26.65
C ALA A 642 -6.69 30.54 -27.38
N THR A 643 -6.32 30.52 -28.66
CA THR A 643 -6.05 29.30 -29.43
C THR A 643 -4.72 28.66 -29.01
N ASN A 644 -3.66 29.46 -28.86
CA ASN A 644 -2.35 29.01 -28.38
C ASN A 644 -2.40 28.40 -26.98
N LEU A 645 -3.26 28.95 -26.11
CA LEU A 645 -3.51 28.44 -24.76
C LEU A 645 -4.53 27.28 -24.72
N GLY A 646 -5.00 26.81 -25.89
CA GLY A 646 -5.92 25.67 -26.00
C GLY A 646 -7.36 25.92 -25.51
N MET A 647 -7.74 27.19 -25.28
CA MET A 647 -9.05 27.61 -24.76
C MET A 647 -10.11 27.67 -25.86
N LEU A 648 -9.69 28.05 -27.07
CA LEU A 648 -10.50 27.97 -28.27
C LEU A 648 -9.98 26.82 -29.13
N ARG A 649 -10.89 25.94 -29.55
CA ARG A 649 -10.60 24.98 -30.62
C ARG A 649 -10.80 25.68 -31.96
N GLU A 650 -9.79 25.64 -32.82
CA GLU A 650 -9.89 26.13 -34.20
C GLU A 650 -11.15 25.59 -34.90
N GLN A 651 -11.92 26.47 -35.53
CA GLN A 651 -13.05 26.10 -36.39
C GLN A 651 -12.62 25.78 -37.83
N SER A 652 -11.33 25.89 -38.16
CA SER A 652 -10.74 25.43 -39.42
C SER A 652 -11.03 23.93 -39.54
N GLN A 653 -11.86 23.56 -40.53
CA GLN A 653 -12.22 22.19 -40.94
C GLN A 653 -11.59 21.09 -40.08
N ARG A 654 -12.36 20.55 -39.12
CA ARG A 654 -11.93 19.34 -38.40
C ARG A 654 -11.49 18.31 -39.46
N PRO A 655 -10.22 17.90 -39.49
CA PRO A 655 -9.90 16.69 -40.23
C PRO A 655 -10.75 15.57 -39.60
N SER A 656 -11.42 14.77 -40.44
CA SER A 656 -12.24 13.67 -39.93
C SER A 656 -11.41 12.67 -39.12
N LEU A 657 -10.10 12.70 -39.28
CA LEU A 657 -9.14 11.79 -38.70
C LEU A 657 -8.02 12.59 -38.00
N LYS A 658 -7.72 12.24 -36.74
CA LYS A 658 -6.60 12.78 -35.99
C LYS A 658 -5.57 11.68 -35.79
N TYR A 659 -4.35 11.89 -36.28
CA TYR A 659 -3.24 10.96 -36.06
C TYR A 659 -2.61 11.21 -34.68
N HIS A 660 -2.41 10.14 -33.92
CA HIS A 660 -1.78 10.13 -32.62
C HIS A 660 -0.54 9.23 -32.68
N LEU A 661 0.63 9.80 -32.36
CA LEU A 661 1.88 9.04 -32.27
C LEU A 661 1.82 7.98 -31.16
N ALA A 662 1.26 8.36 -30.01
CA ALA A 662 1.03 7.46 -28.88
C ALA A 662 -0.23 7.87 -28.10
N SER A 663 -0.84 6.92 -27.39
CA SER A 663 -1.92 7.20 -26.44
C SER A 663 -1.33 7.79 -25.16
N VAL A 664 -2.12 8.62 -24.46
CA VAL A 664 -1.75 9.15 -23.16
C VAL A 664 -2.06 8.12 -22.09
N ILE A 665 -1.08 7.82 -21.24
CA ILE A 665 -1.24 6.93 -20.10
C ILE A 665 -1.25 7.78 -18.83
N PRO A 666 -2.14 7.50 -17.85
CA PRO A 666 -2.13 8.19 -16.57
C PRO A 666 -0.77 8.10 -15.85
N GLU A 667 -0.37 9.16 -15.16
CA GLU A 667 0.96 9.26 -14.53
C GLU A 667 1.18 8.29 -13.37
N ASN A 668 0.11 7.70 -12.83
CA ASN A 668 0.19 6.68 -11.78
C ASN A 668 0.55 5.29 -12.32
N TRP A 669 0.77 5.14 -13.63
CA TRP A 669 1.27 3.92 -14.26
C TRP A 669 2.76 4.09 -14.58
N ILE A 670 3.60 3.33 -13.89
CA ILE A 670 5.05 3.37 -14.08
C ILE A 670 5.49 2.13 -14.87
N PRO A 671 6.17 2.29 -16.02
CA PRO A 671 6.54 1.15 -16.85
C PRO A 671 7.72 0.38 -16.25
N TYR A 672 7.75 -0.93 -16.48
CA TYR A 672 8.88 -1.82 -16.26
C TYR A 672 9.23 -2.51 -17.58
N VAL A 673 10.51 -2.45 -17.93
CA VAL A 673 11.06 -3.02 -19.16
C VAL A 673 11.89 -4.25 -18.84
N ALA A 674 11.59 -5.36 -19.52
CA ALA A 674 12.35 -6.60 -19.40
C ALA A 674 13.77 -6.43 -19.96
N CYS A 675 14.76 -6.79 -19.15
CA CYS A 675 16.18 -6.74 -19.43
C CYS A 675 16.83 -8.07 -19.02
N GLY A 676 17.71 -8.64 -19.83
CA GLY A 676 18.52 -9.79 -19.40
C GLY A 676 19.55 -9.38 -18.35
N ILE A 677 19.89 -10.29 -17.44
CA ILE A 677 20.89 -10.06 -16.38
C ILE A 677 22.31 -10.08 -16.98
N GLU A 678 22.63 -11.15 -17.71
CA GLU A 678 23.89 -11.32 -18.45
C GLU A 678 23.68 -11.84 -19.88
N ALA A 679 24.66 -11.64 -20.75
CA ALA A 679 24.60 -12.08 -22.14
C ALA A 679 24.73 -13.62 -22.24
N GLY A 680 23.60 -14.30 -22.39
CA GLY A 680 23.52 -15.76 -22.60
C GLY A 680 22.72 -16.50 -21.53
N GLU A 681 22.40 -15.85 -20.41
CA GLU A 681 21.48 -16.37 -19.40
C GLU A 681 20.03 -16.10 -19.79
N ARG A 682 19.12 -16.97 -19.34
CA ARG A 682 17.68 -16.85 -19.60
C ARG A 682 16.95 -16.05 -18.53
N ASP A 683 17.65 -15.60 -17.50
CA ASP A 683 17.06 -14.88 -16.39
C ASP A 683 16.77 -13.44 -16.80
N ILE A 684 15.56 -13.00 -16.47
CA ILE A 684 15.02 -11.71 -16.86
C ILE A 684 14.79 -10.88 -15.60
N GLN A 685 15.21 -9.63 -15.66
CA GLN A 685 14.87 -8.61 -14.68
C GLN A 685 14.01 -7.52 -15.32
N LEU A 686 13.11 -6.98 -14.53
CA LEU A 686 12.25 -5.86 -14.87
C LEU A 686 12.90 -4.59 -14.33
N ARG A 687 13.30 -3.69 -15.21
CA ARG A 687 13.86 -2.37 -14.83
C ARG A 687 12.81 -1.29 -15.02
N GLN A 688 12.63 -0.45 -14.00
CA GLN A 688 11.72 0.67 -14.07
C GLN A 688 12.12 1.63 -15.19
N GLY A 689 11.20 1.89 -16.12
CA GLY A 689 11.32 2.88 -17.18
C GLY A 689 10.87 4.27 -16.71
N LYS A 690 11.11 5.28 -17.55
CA LYS A 690 10.68 6.66 -17.29
C LYS A 690 9.72 7.12 -18.38
N MET A 691 8.53 7.54 -17.99
CA MET A 691 7.61 8.26 -18.88
C MET A 691 7.92 9.75 -18.86
N ILE A 692 7.64 10.43 -19.96
CA ILE A 692 7.85 11.86 -20.11
C ILE A 692 6.48 12.55 -20.12
N ARG A 693 6.31 13.53 -19.26
CA ARG A 693 5.23 14.50 -19.33
C ARG A 693 5.59 15.53 -20.40
N ASN A 694 4.83 15.56 -21.49
CA ASN A 694 5.04 16.47 -22.61
C ASN A 694 3.88 17.46 -22.70
N ASP A 695 3.92 18.51 -21.87
CA ASP A 695 2.99 19.63 -21.92
C ASP A 695 3.49 20.67 -22.94
N PRO A 696 2.67 21.15 -23.89
CA PRO A 696 3.09 22.19 -24.84
C PRO A 696 3.65 23.47 -24.20
N THR A 697 3.29 23.74 -22.94
CA THR A 697 3.61 24.98 -22.22
C THR A 697 4.81 24.89 -21.28
N ASN A 698 5.30 23.68 -20.97
CA ASN A 698 6.39 23.45 -20.01
C ASN A 698 7.51 22.61 -20.63
N GLU A 699 8.70 22.66 -20.03
CA GLU A 699 9.79 21.75 -20.41
C GLU A 699 9.40 20.29 -20.12
N PRO A 700 9.83 19.32 -20.96
CA PRO A 700 9.53 17.92 -20.73
C PRO A 700 10.10 17.44 -19.40
N GLU A 701 9.24 16.89 -18.55
CA GLU A 701 9.61 16.40 -17.22
C GLU A 701 9.45 14.88 -17.15
N PHE A 702 10.35 14.20 -16.45
CA PHE A 702 10.21 12.76 -16.19
C PHE A 702 9.22 12.52 -15.06
N ILE A 703 8.27 11.61 -15.30
CA ILE A 703 7.31 11.17 -14.28
C ILE A 703 8.05 10.24 -13.32
N SER A 704 8.11 10.64 -12.05
CA SER A 704 8.65 9.84 -10.96
C SER A 704 7.52 9.11 -10.21
N PRO A 705 7.76 7.88 -9.71
CA PRO A 705 6.80 7.19 -8.84
C PRO A 705 6.51 8.01 -7.58
N LYS A 706 5.28 7.98 -7.08
CA LYS A 706 4.88 8.69 -5.86
C LYS A 706 4.97 7.81 -4.61
N THR A 707 4.73 6.50 -4.75
CA THR A 707 4.76 5.52 -3.66
C THR A 707 6.19 5.16 -3.27
N ARG A 708 6.42 4.97 -1.96
CA ARG A 708 7.68 4.39 -1.46
C ARG A 708 7.91 2.99 -2.01
N LEU A 709 6.84 2.23 -2.19
CA LEU A 709 6.91 0.88 -2.77
C LEU A 709 7.58 0.86 -4.14
N LEU A 710 7.21 1.76 -5.07
CA LEU A 710 7.85 1.84 -6.39
C LEU A 710 9.16 2.61 -6.40
N LYS A 711 9.30 3.67 -5.59
CA LYS A 711 10.57 4.43 -5.47
C LYS A 711 11.72 3.54 -4.99
N SER A 712 11.43 2.66 -4.03
CA SER A 712 12.43 1.71 -3.52
C SER A 712 12.70 0.53 -4.44
N SER A 713 11.87 0.31 -5.49
CA SER A 713 11.89 -0.88 -6.35
C SER A 713 12.28 -0.60 -7.82
N PRO A 714 13.47 -0.06 -8.12
CA PRO A 714 13.87 0.24 -9.49
C PRO A 714 14.12 -1.01 -10.34
N ILE A 715 14.41 -2.15 -9.71
CA ILE A 715 14.67 -3.44 -10.36
C ILE A 715 13.90 -4.53 -9.61
N LEU A 716 13.16 -5.35 -10.36
CA LEU A 716 12.44 -6.53 -9.88
C LEU A 716 12.87 -7.75 -10.69
N ASN A 717 12.91 -8.93 -10.08
CA ASN A 717 13.05 -10.15 -10.85
C ASN A 717 11.72 -10.49 -11.54
N GLU A 718 11.75 -11.11 -12.72
CA GLU A 718 10.55 -11.38 -13.52
C GLU A 718 9.57 -12.33 -12.82
N GLU A 719 10.08 -13.30 -12.05
CA GLU A 719 9.28 -14.28 -11.31
C GLU A 719 8.40 -13.66 -10.22
N THR A 720 8.77 -12.48 -9.73
CA THR A 720 8.02 -11.76 -8.68
C THR A 720 6.66 -11.27 -9.14
N VAL A 721 6.50 -11.06 -10.46
CA VAL A 721 5.26 -10.59 -11.05
C VAL A 721 4.53 -11.81 -11.60
N SER A 722 3.63 -12.37 -10.78
CA SER A 722 2.87 -13.54 -11.17
C SER A 722 1.99 -13.25 -12.41
N ARG A 723 1.48 -14.30 -13.06
CA ARG A 723 0.52 -14.13 -14.17
C ARG A 723 -0.77 -13.41 -13.73
N ALA A 724 -1.20 -13.61 -12.48
CA ALA A 724 -2.34 -12.90 -11.92
C ALA A 724 -2.02 -11.45 -11.52
N GLY A 725 -0.76 -11.03 -11.68
CA GLY A 725 -0.20 -9.81 -11.10
C GLY A 725 0.20 -10.00 -9.64
N THR A 726 0.87 -8.99 -9.10
CA THR A 726 1.33 -8.95 -7.70
C THR A 726 0.87 -7.63 -7.09
N GLU A 727 0.21 -7.69 -5.94
CA GLU A 727 -0.26 -6.52 -5.21
C GLU A 727 0.61 -6.33 -3.97
N VAL A 728 1.28 -5.19 -3.86
CA VAL A 728 2.09 -4.83 -2.69
C VAL A 728 1.40 -3.68 -1.98
N LYS A 729 1.23 -3.83 -0.66
CA LYS A 729 0.57 -2.84 0.21
C LYS A 729 1.50 -2.39 1.31
N MET A 730 1.32 -1.16 1.75
CA MET A 730 1.93 -0.67 2.99
C MET A 730 0.82 -0.38 4.01
N VAL A 731 0.87 -1.03 5.16
CA VAL A 731 -0.21 -0.99 6.18
C VAL A 731 0.37 -0.78 7.58
N TYR A 732 -0.36 -0.03 8.41
CA TYR A 732 -0.13 -0.07 9.85
C TYR A 732 -0.76 -1.35 10.40
N GLN A 733 0.01 -2.09 11.18
CA GLN A 733 -0.44 -3.26 11.91
C GLN A 733 -0.40 -3.00 13.40
N ARG A 734 -1.40 -3.47 14.12
CA ARG A 734 -1.47 -3.37 15.58
C ARG A 734 -1.85 -4.70 16.18
N ALA A 735 -1.06 -5.18 17.15
CA ALA A 735 -1.35 -6.41 17.84
C ALA A 735 -1.04 -6.31 19.34
N ARG A 736 -1.76 -7.10 20.14
CA ARG A 736 -1.47 -7.28 21.56
C ARG A 736 -0.72 -8.60 21.75
N TRP A 737 0.41 -8.55 22.42
CA TRP A 737 1.25 -9.72 22.63
C TRP A 737 0.93 -10.48 23.92
N THR A 738 1.50 -11.68 24.06
CA THR A 738 1.29 -12.58 25.21
C THR A 738 1.74 -11.97 26.55
N ASN A 739 2.67 -11.01 26.52
CA ASN A 739 3.08 -10.22 27.70
C ASN A 739 2.13 -9.06 28.02
N GLY A 740 1.06 -8.87 27.24
CA GLY A 740 0.05 -7.84 27.44
C GLY A 740 0.37 -6.49 26.80
N LEU A 741 1.58 -6.28 26.29
CA LEU A 741 1.98 -5.06 25.57
C LEU A 741 1.30 -4.98 24.21
N THR A 742 1.13 -3.76 23.70
CA THR A 742 0.60 -3.50 22.36
C THR A 742 1.73 -2.98 21.48
N PHE A 743 1.84 -3.54 20.29
CA PHE A 743 2.79 -3.10 19.27
C PHE A 743 2.02 -2.51 18.09
N LEU A 744 2.51 -1.39 17.56
CA LEU A 744 2.03 -0.75 16.32
C LEU A 744 3.24 -0.55 15.42
N TRP A 745 3.24 -1.11 14.22
CA TRP A 745 4.33 -1.00 13.26
C TRP A 745 3.80 -0.76 11.85
N LEU A 746 4.64 -0.21 10.99
CA LEU A 746 4.39 -0.13 9.56
C LEU A 746 5.01 -1.36 8.90
N SER A 747 4.31 -1.97 7.95
CA SER A 747 4.75 -3.20 7.28
C SER A 747 4.44 -3.14 5.78
N ARG A 748 5.08 -4.02 5.01
CA ARG A 748 4.74 -4.30 3.61
C ARG A 748 4.10 -5.67 3.53
N ASN A 749 2.97 -5.78 2.86
CA ASN A 749 2.30 -7.08 2.64
C ASN A 749 2.21 -7.33 1.14
N VAL A 750 2.60 -8.53 0.72
CA VAL A 750 2.48 -8.97 -0.67
C VAL A 750 1.33 -9.94 -0.81
N GLY A 751 0.58 -9.77 -1.89
CA GLY A 751 -0.54 -10.64 -2.22
C GLY A 751 -0.66 -10.85 -3.72
N SER A 752 -1.50 -11.80 -4.08
CA SER A 752 -1.81 -12.06 -5.49
C SER A 752 -2.71 -10.98 -6.07
N GLY A 753 -2.45 -10.60 -7.32
CA GLY A 753 -3.31 -9.69 -8.08
C GLY A 753 -4.64 -10.33 -8.49
N LYS A 754 -5.43 -9.59 -9.28
CA LYS A 754 -6.76 -10.02 -9.77
C LYS A 754 -6.78 -10.42 -11.25
N GLY A 755 -5.62 -10.52 -11.89
CA GLY A 755 -5.47 -10.86 -13.31
C GLY A 755 -4.70 -9.82 -14.12
N GLU A 756 -4.67 -10.05 -15.44
CA GLU A 756 -3.98 -9.20 -16.42
C GLU A 756 -4.67 -7.82 -16.56
N GLY A 757 -3.88 -6.79 -16.88
CA GLY A 757 -4.35 -5.42 -17.08
C GLY A 757 -3.98 -4.90 -18.46
N SER A 758 -4.77 -3.96 -18.99
CA SER A 758 -4.43 -3.25 -20.24
C SER A 758 -4.21 -1.79 -19.94
N SER A 759 -3.02 -1.29 -20.25
CA SER A 759 -2.67 0.14 -20.16
C SER A 759 -3.41 1.00 -21.19
N GLY A 760 -3.96 0.38 -22.23
CA GLY A 760 -4.47 1.09 -23.40
C GLY A 760 -3.37 1.73 -24.25
N LEU A 761 -2.09 1.40 -24.01
CA LEU A 761 -0.96 1.90 -24.79
C LEU A 761 -1.12 1.51 -26.26
N ARG A 762 -1.19 2.52 -27.13
CA ARG A 762 -1.25 2.38 -28.58
C ARG A 762 -0.26 3.33 -29.22
N PHE A 763 0.35 2.90 -30.32
CA PHE A 763 1.21 3.72 -31.15
C PHE A 763 0.60 3.87 -32.54
N ASP A 764 0.89 4.99 -33.20
CA ASP A 764 0.55 5.25 -34.61
C ASP A 764 -0.93 4.97 -34.96
N TYR A 765 -1.86 5.46 -34.13
CA TYR A 765 -3.29 5.26 -34.33
C TYR A 765 -3.99 6.53 -34.79
N VAL A 766 -5.18 6.34 -35.36
CA VAL A 766 -5.99 7.42 -35.90
C VAL A 766 -7.37 7.39 -35.25
N ASP A 767 -7.78 8.49 -34.65
CA ASP A 767 -9.13 8.67 -34.10
C ASP A 767 -10.06 9.35 -35.11
N ASP A 768 -11.28 8.82 -35.24
CA ASP A 768 -12.36 9.44 -36.02
C ASP A 768 -13.11 10.44 -35.14
N ASN A 769 -13.02 11.72 -35.49
CA ASN A 769 -13.69 12.82 -34.79
C ASN A 769 -15.23 12.74 -34.87
N ARG A 770 -15.82 11.77 -35.59
CA ARG A 770 -17.27 11.57 -35.72
C ARG A 770 -17.89 10.73 -34.60
N THR A 771 -17.10 10.00 -33.82
CA THR A 771 -17.60 9.04 -32.81
C THR A 771 -17.60 9.57 -31.37
N GLU A 772 -16.98 10.71 -31.08
CA GLU A 772 -17.14 11.40 -29.79
C GLU A 772 -18.49 12.14 -29.77
N LYS A 773 -19.50 11.51 -29.17
CA LYS A 773 -20.79 12.12 -28.83
C LYS A 773 -21.07 12.01 -27.35
#